data_AF-A0A409WQ35-F1
#
_entry.id   AF-A0A409WQ35-F1
#
_cell.length_a   1.000
_cell.length_b   1.000
_cell.length_c   1.000
_cell.angle_alpha   90.00
_cell.angle_beta   90.00
_cell.angle_gamma   90.00
#
_symmetry.space_group_name_H-M   'P 1'
#
loop_
_entity.id
_entity.type
_entity.pdbx_description
1 polymer ?
#
loop_
_entity_poly.entity_id
_entity_poly.type
_entity_poly.pdbx_seq_one_letter_code
_entity_poly.pdbx_strand_id
1 'polypeptide(L)'
;MAMTAFNSRDSAKVTEGLIPWTSDAGGSYQTFYKLFGSITPASRRPLVVLHGGPGLSSDYLSPFADLATQYNTPVIIYDQLGNARSTHLDDVPPSFWTIDIFIQELTHLLSFFNIQHSFNLAGHSWGTVLGMEFAQRNQPAGLEHLILSDGLASNDLWNESQEQLAAAFPPWVGEGLAAGFSDPVAFEAALRAFYAVHGIRINPPPADYNATLAWIFGPNADPTVASSPMLDGWTIIDRLATIKPKTLVINSQYDIAQDFVIEPLVTKIPRAQWIKFKNASHMPFWERRDSYMAARLIHVAIVALCLSVVLNGVGILLHCSLTKSTTTPYFFSDERPARLPINVRPVALEVIDAEDSDRYGMHDDNDWTSVTPLGHGFVKIGDGEDYYAISMYHQYHCLNDFRKMLSGRERNASRIEHDQRHAIHCLAYLRQMILCSADITLEPAFTAQNTDGRKTKAAYGAGVTHQCRDWVQIRDFAESNFQSWKDETTGFAASETDASGVMASLRETTWFIKSQKRRMKKYSGFGLISPALLIQLAEEAKRNTVSLLLKKYPHTDDVVGQYSAYRGHDYPENLPIEDQLAVIMTDEETEHYPFIGFASDSEWFSLAGIDQGSGYLRLGPDNRIFAVSMFHQMHCLRMINLAISKAPIASPPHLHHCLNYLRQAALCGADISLEPGDFEQRDFNKQRIGATHKCKDWSKAYSTMERNFAKWEQSKHGPGQSSD
;
A
#
# COMPACT_ATOMS: atom_id res chain seq x y z
N MET A 1 -11.12 16.52 5.31
CA MET A 1 -10.90 17.89 4.78
C MET A 1 -9.41 18.19 4.84
N ALA A 2 -8.75 18.16 3.69
CA ALA A 2 -7.46 18.81 3.47
C ALA A 2 -7.39 19.09 1.97
N MET A 3 -8.02 20.19 1.56
CA MET A 3 -7.87 20.76 0.23
C MET A 3 -6.45 21.32 0.13
N THR A 4 -5.57 20.63 -0.60
CA THR A 4 -4.34 21.25 -1.10
C THR A 4 -4.73 22.18 -2.24
N ALA A 5 -4.59 23.48 -1.98
CA ALA A 5 -4.87 24.56 -2.91
C ALA A 5 -4.06 24.41 -4.21
N PHE A 6 -4.75 24.35 -5.34
CA PHE A 6 -4.17 24.66 -6.65
C PHE A 6 -3.84 26.15 -6.67
N ASN A 7 -2.58 26.50 -6.44
CA ASN A 7 -2.08 27.85 -6.68
C ASN A 7 -2.26 28.22 -8.15
N SER A 8 -2.72 29.45 -8.39
CA SER A 8 -2.89 30.08 -9.70
C SER A 8 -1.63 29.96 -10.57
N ARG A 9 -1.75 29.38 -11.78
CA ARG A 9 -0.66 29.33 -12.76
C ARG A 9 -0.38 30.77 -13.24
N ASP A 10 0.79 31.33 -12.91
CA ASP A 10 1.29 32.54 -13.56
C ASP A 10 1.39 32.28 -15.07
N SER A 11 0.71 33.09 -15.88
CA SER A 11 0.77 32.98 -17.34
C SER A 11 2.18 33.32 -17.84
N ALA A 12 2.74 32.52 -18.76
CA ALA A 12 4.03 32.82 -19.39
C ALA A 12 4.01 34.24 -19.97
N LYS A 13 5.14 34.95 -19.89
CA LYS A 13 5.34 36.17 -20.67
C LYS A 13 5.14 35.83 -22.15
N VAL A 14 4.27 36.58 -22.83
CA VAL A 14 4.01 36.43 -24.26
C VAL A 14 4.62 37.62 -25.00
N THR A 15 5.27 37.37 -26.13
CA THR A 15 5.75 38.40 -27.05
C THR A 15 5.28 38.06 -28.45
N GLU A 16 4.68 39.02 -29.14
CA GLU A 16 4.06 38.84 -30.45
C GLU A 16 4.66 39.83 -31.43
N GLY A 17 4.73 39.47 -32.71
CA GLY A 17 5.23 40.38 -33.73
C GLY A 17 5.20 39.80 -35.13
N LEU A 18 5.65 40.62 -36.09
CA LEU A 18 5.81 40.25 -37.49
C LEU A 18 7.30 40.18 -37.83
N ILE A 19 7.71 39.11 -38.49
CA ILE A 19 9.07 38.90 -38.99
C ILE A 19 9.06 39.21 -40.49
N PRO A 20 9.70 40.30 -40.95
CA PRO A 20 9.88 40.55 -42.37
C PRO A 20 10.93 39.59 -42.94
N TRP A 21 10.67 39.03 -44.13
CA TRP A 21 11.63 38.22 -44.86
C TRP A 21 11.38 38.30 -46.37
N THR A 22 12.37 37.88 -47.16
CA THR A 22 12.31 37.87 -48.62
C THR A 22 12.63 36.47 -49.12
N SER A 23 11.79 35.94 -49.99
CA SER A 23 12.03 34.65 -50.64
C SER A 23 13.16 34.72 -51.66
N ASP A 24 13.70 33.56 -52.03
CA ASP A 24 14.73 33.44 -53.08
C ASP A 24 14.24 33.98 -54.45
N ALA A 25 12.92 33.96 -54.68
CA ALA A 25 12.28 34.51 -55.86
C ALA A 25 12.07 36.04 -55.80
N GLY A 26 12.47 36.70 -54.71
CA GLY A 26 12.40 38.16 -54.53
C GLY A 26 11.07 38.68 -53.97
N GLY A 27 10.14 37.82 -53.57
CA GLY A 27 8.90 38.22 -52.90
C GLY A 27 9.14 38.59 -51.43
N SER A 28 8.60 39.72 -50.98
CA SER A 28 8.72 40.20 -49.59
C SER A 28 7.46 39.89 -48.78
N TYR A 29 7.63 39.27 -47.62
CA TYR A 29 6.54 38.78 -46.78
C TYR A 29 6.76 39.11 -45.30
N GLN A 30 5.71 38.95 -44.51
CA GLN A 30 5.72 39.08 -43.06
C GLN A 30 5.08 37.86 -42.41
N THR A 31 5.79 37.26 -41.45
CA THR A 31 5.33 36.08 -40.70
C THR A 31 5.01 36.47 -39.27
N PHE A 32 3.77 36.28 -38.84
CA PHE A 32 3.35 36.53 -37.47
C PHE A 32 3.82 35.42 -36.53
N TYR A 33 4.32 35.78 -35.35
CA TYR A 33 4.72 34.84 -34.31
C TYR A 33 4.17 35.20 -32.94
N LYS A 34 4.11 34.18 -32.06
CA LYS A 34 4.01 34.31 -30.61
C LYS A 34 5.14 33.53 -29.95
N LEU A 35 5.89 34.20 -29.09
CA LEU A 35 6.91 33.63 -28.21
C LEU A 35 6.37 33.57 -26.78
N PHE A 36 6.30 32.36 -26.23
CA PHE A 36 6.04 32.11 -24.81
C PHE A 36 7.37 31.95 -24.07
N GLY A 37 7.54 32.70 -22.98
CA GLY A 37 8.77 32.72 -22.19
C GLY A 37 9.79 33.74 -22.72
N SER A 38 11.08 33.45 -22.56
CA SER A 38 12.15 34.33 -23.03
C SER A 38 13.39 33.53 -23.39
N ILE A 39 13.94 33.78 -24.58
CA ILE A 39 15.17 33.15 -25.06
C ILE A 39 16.35 33.83 -24.40
N THR A 40 16.96 33.14 -23.43
CA THR A 40 18.11 33.62 -22.66
C THR A 40 19.13 32.49 -22.47
N PRO A 41 20.39 32.79 -22.11
CA PRO A 41 21.37 31.75 -21.79
C PRO A 41 20.93 30.79 -20.66
N ALA A 42 20.03 31.22 -19.78
CA ALA A 42 19.48 30.41 -18.69
C ALA A 42 18.26 29.57 -19.11
N SER A 43 17.66 29.85 -20.27
CA SER A 43 16.50 29.11 -20.78
C SER A 43 16.92 27.77 -21.38
N ARG A 44 16.00 26.79 -21.40
CA ARG A 44 16.21 25.56 -22.16
C ARG A 44 16.21 25.85 -23.67
N ARG A 45 16.68 24.88 -24.45
CA ARG A 45 16.67 24.93 -25.92
C ARG A 45 15.26 25.30 -26.44
N PRO A 46 15.11 26.39 -27.22
CA PRO A 46 13.82 26.82 -27.75
C PRO A 46 13.13 25.73 -28.56
N LEU A 47 11.81 25.69 -28.48
CA LEU A 47 10.96 24.82 -29.28
C LEU A 47 10.18 25.67 -30.28
N VAL A 48 10.31 25.38 -31.57
CA VAL A 48 9.44 25.94 -32.62
C VAL A 48 8.35 24.92 -32.92
N VAL A 49 7.09 25.36 -32.91
CA VAL A 49 5.93 24.48 -33.17
C VAL A 49 5.25 24.88 -34.47
N LEU A 50 5.16 23.92 -35.40
CA LEU A 50 4.61 24.06 -36.73
C LEU A 50 3.16 23.58 -36.73
N HIS A 51 2.24 24.46 -37.12
CA HIS A 51 0.82 24.12 -37.17
C HIS A 51 0.45 23.27 -38.40
N GLY A 52 -0.68 22.60 -38.30
CA GLY A 52 -1.28 21.76 -39.31
C GLY A 52 -2.13 22.54 -40.33
N GLY A 53 -3.03 21.79 -40.95
CA GLY A 53 -3.83 22.21 -42.10
C GLY A 53 -3.41 21.42 -43.33
N PRO A 54 -2.67 22.00 -44.30
CA PRO A 54 -2.07 23.34 -44.27
C PRO A 54 -3.15 24.44 -44.29
N GLY A 55 -2.78 25.67 -43.98
CA GLY A 55 -3.73 26.79 -44.03
C GLY A 55 -4.43 27.18 -42.73
N LEU A 56 -4.03 26.59 -41.59
CA LEU A 56 -4.59 26.94 -40.28
C LEU A 56 -3.84 28.14 -39.65
N SER A 57 -4.25 28.54 -38.44
CA SER A 57 -3.46 29.42 -37.57
C SER A 57 -2.69 28.64 -36.50
N SER A 58 -1.75 29.33 -35.85
CA SER A 58 -1.01 28.78 -34.71
C SER A 58 -1.82 28.72 -33.41
N ASP A 59 -3.00 29.33 -33.31
CA ASP A 59 -3.65 29.56 -32.01
C ASP A 59 -4.04 28.26 -31.28
N TYR A 60 -4.48 27.21 -31.99
CA TYR A 60 -4.78 25.93 -31.34
C TYR A 60 -3.52 25.24 -30.75
N LEU A 61 -2.30 25.71 -31.05
CA LEU A 61 -1.07 25.23 -30.41
C LEU A 61 -0.76 25.92 -29.07
N SER A 62 -1.64 26.82 -28.60
CA SER A 62 -1.48 27.53 -27.33
C SER A 62 -1.17 26.64 -26.10
N PRO A 63 -1.58 25.36 -26.01
CA PRO A 63 -1.20 24.50 -24.87
C PRO A 63 0.31 24.32 -24.71
N PHE A 64 1.10 24.41 -25.79
CA PHE A 64 2.56 24.31 -25.69
C PHE A 64 3.19 25.43 -24.84
N ALA A 65 2.48 26.53 -24.58
CA ALA A 65 2.89 27.57 -23.63
C ALA A 65 3.17 27.02 -22.21
N ASP A 66 2.58 25.87 -21.85
CA ASP A 66 2.86 25.17 -20.58
C ASP A 66 4.34 24.78 -20.47
N LEU A 67 5.05 24.53 -21.58
CA LEU A 67 6.47 24.19 -21.54
C LEU A 67 7.34 25.39 -21.13
N ALA A 68 6.90 26.60 -21.43
CA ALA A 68 7.57 27.82 -21.02
C ALA A 68 7.42 28.05 -19.51
N THR A 69 6.22 27.85 -18.96
CA THR A 69 5.96 28.04 -17.52
C THR A 69 6.50 26.91 -16.66
N GLN A 70 6.29 25.65 -17.05
CA GLN A 70 6.61 24.48 -16.23
C GLN A 70 8.08 24.06 -16.33
N TYR A 71 8.72 24.28 -17.49
CA TYR A 71 10.04 23.73 -17.77
C TYR A 71 11.05 24.76 -18.29
N ASN A 72 10.72 26.06 -18.23
CA ASN A 72 11.58 27.15 -18.72
C ASN A 72 12.08 26.92 -20.16
N THR A 73 11.21 26.35 -21.01
CA THR A 73 11.48 26.09 -22.43
C THR A 73 10.79 27.16 -23.27
N PRO A 74 11.52 28.09 -23.91
CA PRO A 74 10.91 29.08 -24.78
C PRO A 74 10.18 28.39 -25.94
N VAL A 75 8.93 28.77 -26.18
CA VAL A 75 8.11 28.18 -27.24
C VAL A 75 7.74 29.24 -28.25
N ILE A 76 8.08 29.01 -29.51
CA ILE A 76 7.69 29.86 -30.63
C ILE A 76 6.63 29.12 -31.43
N ILE A 77 5.46 29.73 -31.55
CA ILE A 77 4.43 29.35 -32.50
C ILE A 77 4.29 30.49 -33.51
N TYR A 78 3.97 30.20 -34.75
CA TYR A 78 3.85 31.22 -35.79
C TYR A 78 2.80 30.83 -36.82
N ASP A 79 2.16 31.81 -37.42
CA ASP A 79 1.23 31.59 -38.53
C ASP A 79 2.05 31.47 -39.82
N GLN A 80 1.97 30.34 -40.51
CA GLN A 80 2.67 30.14 -41.78
C GLN A 80 2.14 31.09 -42.86
N LEU A 81 3.00 31.42 -43.84
CA LEU A 81 2.68 32.29 -44.96
C LEU A 81 1.33 31.95 -45.61
N GLY A 82 0.57 32.97 -45.99
CA GLY A 82 -0.73 32.82 -46.63
C GLY A 82 -1.92 32.67 -45.68
N ASN A 83 -1.71 32.73 -44.36
CA ASN A 83 -2.79 32.48 -43.40
C ASN A 83 -2.77 33.40 -42.18
N ALA A 84 -3.95 33.53 -41.58
CA ALA A 84 -4.20 34.18 -40.31
C ALA A 84 -3.65 35.61 -40.20
N ARG A 85 -2.55 35.80 -39.48
CA ARG A 85 -1.94 37.14 -39.26
C ARG A 85 -0.68 37.36 -40.09
N SER A 86 -0.25 36.36 -40.86
CA SER A 86 0.87 36.49 -41.79
C SER A 86 0.40 37.07 -43.13
N THR A 87 1.34 37.38 -44.02
CA THR A 87 0.99 37.91 -45.36
C THR A 87 0.09 36.94 -46.11
N HIS A 88 -1.10 37.42 -46.49
CA HIS A 88 -2.05 36.75 -47.38
C HIS A 88 -1.66 37.00 -48.85
N LEU A 89 -1.92 36.02 -49.71
CA LEU A 89 -1.48 36.00 -51.11
C LEU A 89 -2.60 35.49 -52.02
N ASP A 90 -3.70 36.23 -52.08
CA ASP A 90 -4.96 35.77 -52.69
C ASP A 90 -4.87 35.60 -54.22
N ASP A 91 -3.94 36.31 -54.87
CA ASP A 91 -3.81 36.37 -56.33
C ASP A 91 -2.74 35.43 -56.91
N VAL A 92 -2.10 34.59 -56.09
CA VAL A 92 -1.06 33.67 -56.56
C VAL A 92 -1.68 32.38 -57.14
N PRO A 93 -1.10 31.78 -58.20
CA PRO A 93 -1.60 30.51 -58.70
C PRO A 93 -1.41 29.39 -57.66
N PRO A 94 -2.25 28.33 -57.64
CA PRO A 94 -2.13 27.23 -56.67
C PRO A 94 -0.74 26.57 -56.64
N SER A 95 -0.02 26.59 -57.76
CA SER A 95 1.36 26.07 -57.89
C SER A 95 2.42 26.90 -57.16
N PHE A 96 2.09 28.10 -56.68
CA PHE A 96 2.96 28.90 -55.83
C PHE A 96 3.21 28.23 -54.48
N TRP A 97 2.16 27.62 -53.92
CA TRP A 97 2.20 26.94 -52.64
C TRP A 97 3.00 25.64 -52.75
N THR A 98 4.21 25.67 -52.24
CA THR A 98 5.16 24.55 -52.25
C THR A 98 5.77 24.35 -50.87
N ILE A 99 6.25 23.14 -50.57
CA ILE A 99 6.97 22.91 -49.30
C ILE A 99 8.20 23.83 -49.18
N ASP A 100 8.82 24.20 -50.32
CA ASP A 100 10.03 25.02 -50.35
C ASP A 100 9.81 26.44 -49.82
N ILE A 101 8.66 27.08 -50.10
CA ILE A 101 8.40 28.43 -49.58
C ILE A 101 8.25 28.41 -48.05
N PHE A 102 7.63 27.37 -47.49
CA PHE A 102 7.51 27.20 -46.03
C PHE A 102 8.84 26.82 -45.37
N ILE A 103 9.73 26.09 -46.06
CA ILE A 103 11.10 25.84 -45.60
C ILE A 103 11.92 27.14 -45.55
N GLN A 104 11.78 27.99 -46.57
CA GLN A 104 12.43 29.31 -46.59
C GLN A 104 11.92 30.18 -45.44
N GLU A 105 10.60 30.22 -45.21
CA GLU A 105 9.97 30.93 -44.09
C GLU A 105 10.54 30.45 -42.74
N LEU A 106 10.54 29.14 -42.49
CA LEU A 106 11.06 28.56 -41.26
C LEU A 106 12.54 28.92 -41.05
N THR A 107 13.34 28.90 -42.12
CA THR A 107 14.76 29.27 -42.05
C THR A 107 14.96 30.74 -41.65
N HIS A 108 14.14 31.64 -42.16
CA HIS A 108 14.14 33.06 -41.78
C HIS A 108 13.66 33.26 -40.34
N LEU A 109 12.63 32.54 -39.90
CA LEU A 109 12.15 32.59 -38.52
C LEU A 109 13.23 32.14 -37.53
N LEU A 110 13.89 31.02 -37.80
CA LEU A 110 15.01 30.54 -36.97
C LEU A 110 16.14 31.57 -36.91
N SER A 111 16.34 32.32 -37.99
CA SER A 111 17.36 33.36 -38.09
C SER A 111 17.02 34.65 -37.38
N PHE A 112 15.75 35.07 -37.43
CA PHE A 112 15.26 36.22 -36.69
C PHE A 112 15.47 36.06 -35.19
N PHE A 113 15.20 34.87 -34.64
CA PHE A 113 15.43 34.57 -33.23
C PHE A 113 16.89 34.21 -32.90
N ASN A 114 17.76 34.08 -33.91
CA ASN A 114 19.15 33.64 -33.77
C ASN A 114 19.28 32.30 -33.01
N ILE A 115 18.45 31.31 -33.37
CA ILE A 115 18.41 29.99 -32.69
C ILE A 115 18.85 28.84 -33.59
N GLN A 116 19.33 29.10 -34.81
CA GLN A 116 19.70 28.05 -35.78
C GLN A 116 20.80 27.11 -35.27
N HIS A 117 21.58 27.57 -34.28
CA HIS A 117 22.65 26.81 -33.64
C HIS A 117 22.14 25.84 -32.56
N SER A 118 20.92 25.99 -32.04
CA SER A 118 20.36 25.14 -30.97
C SER A 118 18.85 25.33 -30.83
N PHE A 119 18.06 24.44 -31.41
CA PHE A 119 16.59 24.46 -31.33
C PHE A 119 15.98 23.04 -31.40
N ASN A 120 14.73 22.91 -30.99
CA ASN A 120 13.90 21.74 -31.22
C ASN A 120 12.73 22.12 -32.13
N LEU A 121 12.18 21.14 -32.83
CA LEU A 121 11.03 21.33 -33.72
C LEU A 121 9.91 20.38 -33.31
N ALA A 122 8.69 20.88 -33.24
CA ALA A 122 7.49 20.07 -33.15
C ALA A 122 6.57 20.39 -34.32
N GLY A 123 6.12 19.39 -35.05
CA GLY A 123 5.08 19.53 -36.05
C GLY A 123 3.81 18.83 -35.57
N HIS A 124 2.67 19.42 -35.89
CA HIS A 124 1.37 18.77 -35.72
C HIS A 124 0.66 18.66 -37.08
N SER A 125 0.10 17.48 -37.41
CA SER A 125 -0.61 17.26 -38.67
C SER A 125 0.27 17.63 -39.88
N TRP A 126 -0.18 18.48 -40.82
CA TRP A 126 0.67 19.04 -41.89
C TRP A 126 2.03 19.60 -41.39
N GLY A 127 2.09 20.20 -40.20
CA GLY A 127 3.35 20.70 -39.65
C GLY A 127 4.41 19.61 -39.47
N THR A 128 4.01 18.33 -39.39
CA THR A 128 4.94 17.19 -39.42
C THR A 128 5.60 17.02 -40.79
N VAL A 129 4.87 17.25 -41.88
CA VAL A 129 5.40 17.24 -43.25
C VAL A 129 6.47 18.31 -43.40
N LEU A 130 6.15 19.56 -43.03
CA LEU A 130 7.10 20.67 -43.06
C LEU A 130 8.34 20.37 -42.20
N GLY A 131 8.15 19.86 -40.98
CA GLY A 131 9.24 19.56 -40.07
C GLY A 131 10.16 18.45 -40.57
N MET A 132 9.59 17.39 -41.17
CA MET A 132 10.39 16.31 -41.76
C MET A 132 11.11 16.76 -43.02
N GLU A 133 10.45 17.50 -43.91
CA GLU A 133 11.06 18.00 -45.15
C GLU A 133 12.21 18.97 -44.84
N PHE A 134 12.03 19.87 -43.87
CA PHE A 134 13.10 20.73 -43.39
C PHE A 134 14.27 19.94 -42.77
N ALA A 135 13.98 18.99 -41.86
CA ALA A 135 15.02 18.18 -41.24
C ALA A 135 15.79 17.33 -42.25
N GLN A 136 15.09 16.81 -43.27
CA GLN A 136 15.64 15.94 -44.29
C GLN A 136 16.48 16.71 -45.33
N ARG A 137 15.98 17.83 -45.86
CA ARG A 137 16.62 18.61 -46.93
C ARG A 137 17.73 19.51 -46.39
N ASN A 138 17.49 20.21 -45.28
CA ASN A 138 18.43 21.21 -44.76
C ASN A 138 19.46 20.61 -43.79
N GLN A 139 19.16 19.46 -43.18
CA GLN A 139 20.04 18.77 -42.21
C GLN A 139 20.66 19.73 -41.16
N PRO A 140 19.85 20.60 -40.51
CA PRO A 140 20.35 21.69 -39.69
C PRO A 140 21.10 21.18 -38.45
N ALA A 141 22.35 21.61 -38.28
CA ALA A 141 23.20 21.14 -37.18
C ALA A 141 22.63 21.49 -35.78
N GLY A 142 21.87 22.56 -35.65
CA GLY A 142 21.27 22.98 -34.39
C GLY A 142 19.98 22.25 -34.00
N LEU A 143 19.40 21.43 -34.89
CA LEU A 143 18.16 20.68 -34.61
C LEU A 143 18.46 19.40 -33.82
N GLU A 144 18.18 19.42 -32.52
CA GLU A 144 18.47 18.26 -31.65
C GLU A 144 17.32 17.25 -31.62
N HIS A 145 16.08 17.72 -31.47
CA HIS A 145 14.88 16.88 -31.36
C HIS A 145 13.80 17.32 -32.35
N LEU A 146 13.17 16.33 -32.97
CA LEU A 146 12.01 16.47 -33.85
C LEU A 146 10.81 15.75 -33.22
N ILE A 147 9.68 16.44 -33.04
CA ILE A 147 8.45 15.85 -32.52
C ILE A 147 7.43 15.86 -33.66
N LEU A 148 6.89 14.69 -33.99
CA LEU A 148 5.90 14.49 -35.05
C LEU A 148 4.59 14.05 -34.39
N SER A 149 3.70 14.99 -34.13
CA SER A 149 2.43 14.72 -33.46
C SER A 149 1.30 14.61 -34.47
N ASP A 150 0.62 13.45 -34.44
CA ASP A 150 -0.62 13.20 -35.17
C ASP A 150 -0.42 13.54 -36.67
N GLY A 151 0.71 13.05 -37.23
CA GLY A 151 1.18 13.38 -38.58
C GLY A 151 1.07 12.25 -39.59
N LEU A 152 1.65 12.45 -40.78
CA LEU A 152 1.59 11.49 -41.88
C LEU A 152 2.95 11.32 -42.60
N ALA A 153 3.23 10.11 -43.08
CA ALA A 153 4.38 9.83 -43.94
C ALA A 153 4.07 9.89 -45.45
N SER A 154 2.79 9.75 -45.80
CA SER A 154 2.28 9.69 -47.17
C SER A 154 0.83 10.16 -47.20
N ASN A 155 0.46 10.92 -48.24
CA ASN A 155 -0.92 11.38 -48.46
C ASN A 155 -1.87 10.21 -48.76
N ASP A 156 -1.39 9.17 -49.48
CA ASP A 156 -2.22 7.99 -49.81
C ASP A 156 -2.65 7.24 -48.54
N LEU A 157 -1.73 7.02 -47.60
CA LEU A 157 -2.04 6.39 -46.30
C LEU A 157 -3.01 7.24 -45.48
N TRP A 158 -2.85 8.56 -45.53
CA TRP A 158 -3.75 9.49 -44.85
C TRP A 158 -5.18 9.43 -45.42
N ASN A 159 -5.31 9.41 -46.75
CA ASN A 159 -6.60 9.28 -47.43
C ASN A 159 -7.27 7.95 -47.12
N GLU A 160 -6.51 6.85 -47.16
CA GLU A 160 -7.01 5.52 -46.77
C GLU A 160 -7.56 5.54 -45.32
N SER A 161 -6.86 6.19 -44.40
CA SER A 161 -7.30 6.33 -43.01
C SER A 161 -8.60 7.13 -42.90
N GLN A 162 -8.69 8.27 -43.59
CA GLN A 162 -9.91 9.07 -43.61
C GLN A 162 -11.10 8.29 -44.17
N GLU A 163 -10.92 7.56 -45.27
CA GLU A 163 -11.96 6.73 -45.88
C GLU A 163 -12.44 5.62 -44.92
N GLN A 164 -11.51 4.89 -44.30
CA GLN A 164 -11.84 3.83 -43.33
C GLN A 164 -12.61 4.37 -42.13
N LEU A 165 -12.20 5.52 -41.60
CA LEU A 165 -12.87 6.14 -40.45
C LEU A 165 -14.23 6.74 -40.84
N ALA A 166 -14.34 7.37 -42.01
CA ALA A 166 -15.59 7.96 -42.51
C ALA A 166 -16.67 6.90 -42.77
N ALA A 167 -16.30 5.65 -43.06
CA ALA A 167 -17.25 4.54 -43.21
C ALA A 167 -18.12 4.28 -41.97
N ALA A 168 -17.70 4.74 -40.78
CA ALA A 168 -18.47 4.65 -39.54
C ALA A 168 -19.50 5.78 -39.36
N PHE A 169 -19.53 6.77 -40.26
CA PHE A 169 -20.42 7.92 -40.22
C PHE A 169 -21.58 7.78 -41.21
N PRO A 170 -22.64 8.60 -41.08
CA PRO A 170 -23.66 8.70 -42.12
C PRO A 170 -23.05 9.05 -43.50
N PRO A 171 -23.60 8.57 -44.63
CA PRO A 171 -23.00 8.73 -45.96
C PRO A 171 -22.61 10.16 -46.33
N TRP A 172 -23.42 11.15 -45.92
CA TRP A 172 -23.16 12.56 -46.20
C TRP A 172 -21.82 13.07 -45.65
N VAL A 173 -21.28 12.45 -44.60
CA VAL A 173 -19.95 12.80 -44.06
C VAL A 173 -18.86 12.36 -45.03
N GLY A 174 -18.91 11.11 -45.50
CA GLY A 174 -17.95 10.62 -46.51
C GLY A 174 -18.05 11.40 -47.83
N GLU A 175 -19.28 11.67 -48.29
CA GLU A 175 -19.54 12.46 -49.50
C GLU A 175 -19.01 13.89 -49.39
N GLY A 176 -19.26 14.57 -48.26
CA GLY A 176 -18.76 15.94 -48.04
C GLY A 176 -17.23 16.00 -47.89
N LEU A 177 -16.61 15.03 -47.21
CA LEU A 177 -15.15 14.92 -47.13
C LEU A 177 -14.52 14.69 -48.52
N ALA A 178 -15.12 13.83 -49.35
CA ALA A 178 -14.64 13.55 -50.70
C ALA A 178 -14.83 14.74 -51.67
N ALA A 179 -15.88 15.55 -51.47
CA ALA A 179 -16.11 16.75 -52.27
C ALA A 179 -15.02 17.82 -52.05
N GLY A 180 -14.49 17.92 -50.82
CA GLY A 180 -13.47 18.91 -50.46
C GLY A 180 -13.91 20.34 -50.82
N PHE A 181 -12.95 21.17 -51.24
CA PHE A 181 -13.25 22.56 -51.63
C PHE A 181 -14.07 22.73 -52.93
N SER A 182 -14.44 21.65 -53.62
CA SER A 182 -15.40 21.75 -54.74
C SER A 182 -16.84 22.02 -54.24
N ASP A 183 -17.16 21.63 -53.00
CA ASP A 183 -18.37 22.02 -52.27
C ASP A 183 -18.00 22.42 -50.83
N PRO A 184 -17.56 23.67 -50.60
CA PRO A 184 -17.06 24.11 -49.30
C PRO A 184 -18.08 24.00 -48.16
N VAL A 185 -19.38 24.10 -48.47
CA VAL A 185 -20.45 24.05 -47.47
C VAL A 185 -20.66 22.61 -47.00
N ALA A 186 -20.76 21.66 -47.95
CA ALA A 186 -20.85 20.25 -47.60
C ALA A 186 -19.57 19.76 -46.90
N PHE A 187 -18.40 20.22 -47.38
CA PHE A 187 -17.12 19.87 -46.80
C PHE A 187 -16.96 20.35 -45.37
N GLU A 188 -17.29 21.62 -45.06
CA GLU A 188 -17.23 22.13 -43.69
C GLU A 188 -18.13 21.31 -42.75
N ALA A 189 -19.37 21.05 -43.16
CA ALA A 189 -20.31 20.29 -42.34
C ALA A 189 -19.78 18.87 -42.05
N ALA A 190 -19.26 18.19 -43.06
CA ALA A 190 -18.71 16.85 -42.95
C ALA A 190 -17.45 16.83 -42.09
N LEU A 191 -16.54 17.76 -42.32
CA LEU A 191 -15.30 17.91 -41.56
C LEU A 191 -15.58 18.15 -40.07
N ARG A 192 -16.56 18.99 -39.73
CA ARG A 192 -16.95 19.24 -38.33
C ARG A 192 -17.50 17.98 -37.65
N ALA A 193 -18.33 17.20 -38.34
CA ALA A 193 -18.86 15.95 -37.80
C ALA A 193 -17.75 14.91 -37.61
N PHE A 194 -16.86 14.77 -38.59
CA PHE A 194 -15.71 13.87 -38.52
C PHE A 194 -14.73 14.27 -37.40
N TYR A 195 -14.38 15.55 -37.31
CA TYR A 195 -13.46 16.08 -36.30
C TYR A 195 -14.02 16.02 -34.88
N ALA A 196 -15.33 16.00 -34.67
CA ALA A 196 -15.91 15.81 -33.34
C ALA A 196 -15.54 14.45 -32.70
N VAL A 197 -15.17 13.45 -33.52
CA VAL A 197 -14.75 12.12 -33.05
C VAL A 197 -13.24 11.94 -33.19
N HIS A 198 -12.68 12.37 -34.33
CA HIS A 198 -11.32 12.07 -34.74
C HIS A 198 -10.36 13.26 -34.71
N GLY A 199 -10.86 14.49 -34.61
CA GLY A 199 -10.06 15.72 -34.56
C GLY A 199 -9.81 16.20 -33.13
N ILE A 200 -10.89 16.56 -32.43
CA ILE A 200 -10.85 16.95 -31.03
C ILE A 200 -12.16 16.54 -30.34
N ARG A 201 -12.04 15.74 -29.27
CA ARG A 201 -13.18 15.16 -28.56
C ARG A 201 -13.63 15.99 -27.35
N ILE A 202 -12.97 17.12 -27.09
CA ILE A 202 -13.42 18.09 -26.09
C ILE A 202 -14.67 18.78 -26.62
N ASN A 203 -15.76 18.73 -25.86
CA ASN A 203 -17.04 19.34 -26.23
C ASN A 203 -17.54 20.26 -25.10
N PRO A 204 -17.77 21.56 -25.36
CA PRO A 204 -17.52 22.26 -26.63
C PRO A 204 -16.02 22.36 -26.95
N PRO A 205 -15.63 22.39 -28.25
CA PRO A 205 -14.24 22.59 -28.63
C PRO A 205 -13.68 23.92 -28.09
N PRO A 206 -12.37 23.98 -27.76
CA PRO A 206 -11.74 25.22 -27.31
C PRO A 206 -11.93 26.38 -28.28
N ALA A 207 -12.01 27.60 -27.74
CA ALA A 207 -12.19 28.82 -28.55
C ALA A 207 -11.06 28.98 -29.59
N ASP A 208 -9.80 28.74 -29.18
CA ASP A 208 -8.63 28.82 -30.06
C ASP A 208 -8.74 27.84 -31.25
N TYR A 209 -9.27 26.64 -31.02
CA TYR A 209 -9.53 25.67 -32.08
C TYR A 209 -10.60 26.17 -33.07
N ASN A 210 -11.71 26.68 -32.56
CA ASN A 210 -12.78 27.23 -33.42
C ASN A 210 -12.30 28.44 -34.23
N ALA A 211 -11.51 29.32 -33.61
CA ALA A 211 -10.90 30.47 -34.28
C ALA A 211 -9.93 30.02 -35.38
N THR A 212 -9.20 28.93 -35.16
CA THR A 212 -8.29 28.34 -36.15
C THR A 212 -9.07 27.86 -37.39
N LEU A 213 -10.19 27.15 -37.22
CA LEU A 213 -11.01 26.70 -38.35
C LEU A 213 -11.71 27.85 -39.10
N ALA A 214 -11.99 28.96 -38.42
CA ALA A 214 -12.62 30.12 -39.04
C ALA A 214 -11.72 30.80 -40.10
N TRP A 215 -10.41 30.54 -40.10
CA TRP A 215 -9.52 31.01 -41.16
C TRP A 215 -9.72 30.28 -42.50
N ILE A 216 -10.37 29.12 -42.50
CA ILE A 216 -10.68 28.36 -43.71
C ILE A 216 -12.17 28.44 -44.08
N PHE A 217 -13.05 28.49 -43.08
CA PHE A 217 -14.51 28.40 -43.31
C PHE A 217 -15.30 29.61 -42.81
N GLY A 218 -14.65 30.54 -42.12
CA GLY A 218 -15.31 31.73 -41.57
C GLY A 218 -15.52 32.83 -42.61
N PRO A 219 -16.15 33.96 -42.20
CA PRO A 219 -16.46 35.08 -43.10
C PRO A 219 -15.23 35.80 -43.66
N ASN A 220 -14.07 35.68 -42.99
CA ASN A 220 -12.78 36.23 -43.43
C ASN A 220 -11.81 35.11 -43.85
N ALA A 221 -12.35 34.00 -44.34
CA ALA A 221 -11.54 32.85 -44.70
C ALA A 221 -10.63 33.14 -45.90
N ASP A 222 -9.43 32.59 -45.84
CA ASP A 222 -8.52 32.46 -46.97
C ASP A 222 -8.15 30.96 -47.11
N PRO A 223 -8.84 30.22 -48.00
CA PRO A 223 -8.56 28.81 -48.20
C PRO A 223 -7.47 28.56 -49.23
N THR A 224 -6.73 29.58 -49.72
CA THR A 224 -5.77 29.42 -50.83
C THR A 224 -4.69 28.40 -50.53
N VAL A 225 -4.18 28.38 -49.30
CA VAL A 225 -3.21 27.38 -48.84
C VAL A 225 -3.88 26.03 -48.57
N ALA A 226 -5.05 26.03 -47.92
CA ALA A 226 -5.76 24.80 -47.57
C ALA A 226 -6.27 24.02 -48.80
N SER A 227 -6.57 24.72 -49.89
CA SER A 227 -7.03 24.15 -51.17
C SER A 227 -5.89 23.88 -52.16
N SER A 228 -4.64 24.11 -51.76
CA SER A 228 -3.47 23.86 -52.60
C SER A 228 -3.27 22.35 -52.85
N PRO A 229 -2.91 21.93 -54.08
CA PRO A 229 -2.55 20.55 -54.41
C PRO A 229 -1.15 20.14 -53.93
N MET A 230 -0.52 20.91 -53.04
CA MET A 230 0.87 20.71 -52.58
C MET A 230 1.14 19.31 -52.00
N LEU A 231 0.12 18.65 -51.46
CA LEU A 231 0.20 17.31 -50.90
C LEU A 231 -0.21 16.19 -51.87
N ASP A 232 -0.66 16.51 -53.09
CA ASP A 232 -1.09 15.51 -54.06
C ASP A 232 0.08 14.58 -54.41
N GLY A 233 -0.10 13.28 -54.13
CA GLY A 233 0.95 12.27 -54.31
C GLY A 233 2.17 12.45 -53.39
N TRP A 234 2.11 13.30 -52.37
CA TRP A 234 3.23 13.52 -51.47
C TRP A 234 3.53 12.27 -50.63
N THR A 235 4.82 11.91 -50.58
CA THR A 235 5.35 10.88 -49.68
C THR A 235 6.81 11.17 -49.35
N ILE A 236 7.20 10.87 -48.11
CA ILE A 236 8.59 10.94 -47.66
C ILE A 236 9.16 9.58 -47.25
N ILE A 237 8.37 8.50 -47.37
CA ILE A 237 8.68 7.17 -46.83
C ILE A 237 10.10 6.70 -47.17
N ASP A 238 10.54 6.88 -48.42
CA ASP A 238 11.86 6.42 -48.88
C ASP A 238 13.03 7.30 -48.42
N ARG A 239 12.73 8.51 -47.91
CA ARG A 239 13.72 9.47 -47.41
C ARG A 239 13.81 9.50 -45.88
N LEU A 240 12.89 8.83 -45.17
CA LEU A 240 12.84 8.82 -43.69
C LEU A 240 14.14 8.36 -43.02
N ALA A 241 14.87 7.41 -43.63
CA ALA A 241 16.14 6.92 -43.11
C ALA A 241 17.24 8.00 -43.03
N THR A 242 17.08 9.12 -43.74
CA THR A 242 18.04 10.23 -43.76
C THR A 242 17.77 11.30 -42.68
N ILE A 243 16.65 11.18 -41.93
CA ILE A 243 16.33 12.08 -40.82
C ILE A 243 17.25 11.75 -39.62
N LYS A 244 18.11 12.69 -39.25
CA LYS A 244 19.13 12.55 -38.18
C LYS A 244 18.69 12.91 -36.75
N PRO A 245 17.83 13.93 -36.53
CA PRO A 245 17.42 14.31 -35.18
C PRO A 245 16.77 13.17 -34.39
N LYS A 246 16.89 13.21 -33.06
CA LYS A 246 16.12 12.28 -32.21
C LYS A 246 14.65 12.59 -32.39
N THR A 247 13.87 11.60 -32.80
CA THR A 247 12.49 11.82 -33.23
C THR A 247 11.51 11.21 -32.24
N LEU A 248 10.51 11.97 -31.82
CA LEU A 248 9.38 11.46 -31.07
C LEU A 248 8.15 11.50 -31.98
N VAL A 249 7.59 10.34 -32.30
CA VAL A 249 6.34 10.18 -33.03
C VAL A 249 5.21 10.02 -32.03
N ILE A 250 4.13 10.76 -32.21
CA ILE A 250 2.94 10.70 -31.38
C ILE A 250 1.73 10.48 -32.28
N ASN A 251 0.85 9.58 -31.89
CA ASN A 251 -0.53 9.53 -32.38
C ASN A 251 -1.46 9.13 -31.23
N SER A 252 -2.76 9.06 -31.53
CA SER A 252 -3.76 8.72 -30.51
C SER A 252 -4.74 7.64 -30.96
N GLN A 253 -5.45 7.06 -29.98
CA GLN A 253 -6.38 5.96 -30.21
C GLN A 253 -7.49 6.27 -31.22
N TYR A 254 -8.03 7.49 -31.20
CA TYR A 254 -9.12 7.93 -32.08
C TYR A 254 -8.63 8.91 -33.16
N ASP A 255 -7.32 9.02 -33.37
CA ASP A 255 -6.71 9.97 -34.29
C ASP A 255 -7.04 9.65 -35.76
N ILE A 256 -6.96 10.65 -36.64
CA ILE A 256 -6.95 10.46 -38.09
C ILE A 256 -5.63 9.80 -38.53
N ALA A 257 -4.53 10.09 -37.83
CA ALA A 257 -3.24 9.40 -38.01
C ALA A 257 -3.26 8.01 -37.36
N GLN A 258 -3.99 7.07 -37.96
CA GLN A 258 -4.04 5.68 -37.51
C GLN A 258 -2.65 5.01 -37.51
N ASP A 259 -2.50 3.90 -36.80
CA ASP A 259 -1.19 3.27 -36.57
C ASP A 259 -0.46 2.94 -37.88
N PHE A 260 -1.17 2.52 -38.93
CA PHE A 260 -0.57 2.22 -40.23
C PHE A 260 -0.09 3.49 -40.97
N VAL A 261 -0.65 4.66 -40.67
CA VAL A 261 -0.25 5.95 -41.26
C VAL A 261 1.10 6.40 -40.68
N ILE A 262 1.30 6.18 -39.39
CA ILE A 262 2.52 6.59 -38.67
C ILE A 262 3.59 5.50 -38.61
N GLU A 263 3.25 4.24 -38.88
CA GLU A 263 4.20 3.11 -38.85
C GLU A 263 5.48 3.39 -39.66
N PRO A 264 5.44 3.96 -40.88
CA PRO A 264 6.66 4.30 -41.61
C PRO A 264 7.56 5.27 -40.84
N LEU A 265 6.98 6.25 -40.13
CA LEU A 265 7.73 7.22 -39.31
C LEU A 265 8.47 6.50 -38.18
N VAL A 266 7.81 5.56 -37.52
CA VAL A 266 8.37 4.81 -36.38
C VAL A 266 9.44 3.81 -36.83
N THR A 267 9.21 3.13 -37.95
CA THR A 267 10.05 2.02 -38.41
C THR A 267 11.23 2.45 -39.27
N LYS A 268 11.12 3.55 -40.02
CA LYS A 268 12.16 3.98 -40.97
C LYS A 268 13.02 5.15 -40.48
N ILE A 269 12.59 5.93 -39.48
CA ILE A 269 13.44 6.96 -38.88
C ILE A 269 14.36 6.27 -37.84
N PRO A 270 15.71 6.32 -38.00
CA PRO A 270 16.62 5.48 -37.20
C PRO A 270 16.58 5.73 -35.68
N ARG A 271 16.13 6.92 -35.26
CA ARG A 271 16.09 7.37 -33.86
C ARG A 271 14.70 7.77 -33.43
N ALA A 272 13.67 7.13 -33.99
CA ALA A 272 12.29 7.34 -33.59
C ALA A 272 11.97 6.62 -32.27
N GLN A 273 11.24 7.31 -31.41
CA GLN A 273 10.46 6.73 -30.32
C GLN A 273 8.99 7.00 -30.61
N TRP A 274 8.11 6.10 -30.20
CA TRP A 274 6.67 6.24 -30.44
C TRP A 274 5.90 6.23 -29.12
N ILE A 275 4.97 7.19 -28.98
CA ILE A 275 3.99 7.24 -27.90
C ILE A 275 2.59 7.27 -28.52
N LYS A 276 1.73 6.34 -28.09
CA LYS A 276 0.30 6.36 -28.44
C LYS A 276 -0.55 6.78 -27.25
N PHE A 277 -1.29 7.88 -27.36
CA PHE A 277 -2.21 8.33 -26.32
C PHE A 277 -3.55 7.58 -26.38
N LYS A 278 -3.93 6.97 -25.26
CA LYS A 278 -5.27 6.37 -25.07
C LYS A 278 -6.30 7.46 -24.77
N ASN A 279 -7.54 7.26 -25.22
CA ASN A 279 -8.63 8.23 -25.02
C ASN A 279 -8.31 9.64 -25.51
N ALA A 280 -7.62 9.75 -26.64
CA ALA A 280 -7.33 10.99 -27.36
C ALA A 280 -7.54 10.76 -28.87
N SER A 281 -7.69 11.84 -29.61
CA SER A 281 -7.84 11.93 -31.06
C SER A 281 -6.69 12.76 -31.64
N HIS A 282 -6.91 13.54 -32.71
CA HIS A 282 -5.87 14.30 -33.39
C HIS A 282 -5.21 15.40 -32.54
N MET A 283 -5.82 15.82 -31.43
CA MET A 283 -5.29 16.90 -30.58
C MET A 283 -4.98 16.47 -29.14
N PRO A 284 -4.05 15.52 -28.92
CA PRO A 284 -3.73 14.99 -27.61
C PRO A 284 -3.14 16.05 -26.66
N PHE A 285 -2.53 17.12 -27.18
CA PHE A 285 -2.06 18.25 -26.38
C PHE A 285 -3.18 19.10 -25.77
N TRP A 286 -4.41 19.00 -26.28
CA TRP A 286 -5.61 19.52 -25.62
C TRP A 286 -6.26 18.46 -24.74
N GLU A 287 -6.48 17.25 -25.28
CA GLU A 287 -7.28 16.21 -24.62
C GLU A 287 -6.55 15.55 -23.45
N ARG A 288 -5.22 15.48 -23.51
CA ARG A 288 -4.32 14.85 -22.52
C ARG A 288 -3.19 15.79 -22.13
N ARG A 289 -3.46 17.10 -22.07
CA ARG A 289 -2.50 18.21 -21.87
C ARG A 289 -1.38 17.92 -20.88
N ASP A 290 -1.69 17.58 -19.62
CA ASP A 290 -0.66 17.36 -18.60
C ASP A 290 0.26 16.17 -18.97
N SER A 291 -0.31 15.05 -19.45
CA SER A 291 0.46 13.87 -19.85
C SER A 291 1.26 14.12 -21.14
N TYR A 292 0.72 14.90 -22.07
CA TYR A 292 1.39 15.28 -23.31
C TYR A 292 2.63 16.15 -23.02
N MET A 293 2.48 17.17 -22.16
CA MET A 293 3.61 18.04 -21.77
C MET A 293 4.65 17.30 -20.90
N ALA A 294 4.22 16.30 -20.13
CA ALA A 294 5.07 15.51 -19.24
C ALA A 294 5.70 14.25 -19.87
N ALA A 295 5.46 13.96 -21.16
CA ALA A 295 5.79 12.68 -21.81
C ALA A 295 7.27 12.24 -21.71
N ARG A 296 8.18 13.11 -21.25
CA ARG A 296 9.59 12.82 -20.97
C ARG A 296 9.89 12.27 -19.56
N LEU A 297 8.97 12.38 -18.60
CA LEU A 297 9.24 12.06 -17.19
C LEU A 297 9.25 10.57 -16.86
N ILE A 298 8.70 9.71 -17.72
CA ILE A 298 8.65 8.26 -17.46
C ILE A 298 10.06 7.65 -17.47
N HIS A 299 10.95 8.09 -18.37
CA HIS A 299 12.33 7.58 -18.38
C HIS A 299 13.16 8.09 -17.21
N VAL A 300 12.95 9.33 -16.75
CA VAL A 300 13.64 9.87 -15.57
C VAL A 300 13.12 9.21 -14.29
N ALA A 301 11.82 8.94 -14.20
CA ALA A 301 11.24 8.21 -13.07
C ALA A 301 11.69 6.75 -13.05
N ILE A 302 11.78 6.08 -14.21
CA ILE A 302 12.32 4.72 -14.31
C ILE A 302 13.81 4.70 -14.00
N VAL A 303 14.60 5.65 -14.51
CA VAL A 303 16.03 5.74 -14.18
C VAL A 303 16.22 6.08 -12.71
N ALA A 304 15.42 6.98 -12.12
CA ALA A 304 15.46 7.28 -10.69
C ALA A 304 14.99 6.11 -9.84
N LEU A 305 14.01 5.32 -10.31
CA LEU A 305 13.57 4.09 -9.66
C LEU A 305 14.66 3.02 -9.75
N CYS A 306 15.28 2.82 -10.92
CA CYS A 306 16.40 1.90 -11.10
C CYS A 306 17.62 2.34 -10.30
N LEU A 307 17.94 3.63 -10.29
CA LEU A 307 19.03 4.20 -9.49
C LEU A 307 18.71 4.08 -7.99
N SER A 308 17.45 4.27 -7.58
CA SER A 308 16.99 4.04 -6.21
C SER A 308 17.11 2.57 -5.85
N VAL A 309 16.70 1.64 -6.71
CA VAL A 309 16.85 0.19 -6.49
C VAL A 309 18.32 -0.20 -6.41
N VAL A 310 19.18 0.36 -7.26
CA VAL A 310 20.63 0.12 -7.24
C VAL A 310 21.27 0.75 -6.01
N LEU A 311 20.95 1.99 -5.64
CA LEU A 311 21.51 2.66 -4.46
C LEU A 311 21.01 2.03 -3.16
N ASN A 312 19.74 1.59 -3.11
CA ASN A 312 19.23 0.81 -1.99
C ASN A 312 19.84 -0.60 -1.99
N GLY A 313 20.05 -1.23 -3.14
CA GLY A 313 20.72 -2.54 -3.24
C GLY A 313 22.19 -2.47 -2.82
N VAL A 314 22.93 -1.47 -3.27
CA VAL A 314 24.31 -1.16 -2.87
C VAL A 314 24.35 -0.73 -1.41
N GLY A 315 23.38 0.06 -0.95
CA GLY A 315 23.20 0.44 0.44
C GLY A 315 22.94 -0.76 1.35
N ILE A 316 22.12 -1.73 0.91
CA ILE A 316 21.87 -3.00 1.60
C ILE A 316 23.12 -3.88 1.56
N LEU A 317 23.85 -3.97 0.44
CA LEU A 317 25.07 -4.76 0.34
C LEU A 317 26.22 -4.15 1.15
N LEU A 318 26.36 -2.83 1.17
CA LEU A 318 27.28 -2.08 2.03
C LEU A 318 26.83 -2.16 3.48
N HIS A 319 25.54 -2.07 3.78
CA HIS A 319 25.01 -2.31 5.13
C HIS A 319 25.33 -3.73 5.56
N CYS A 320 25.00 -4.78 4.81
CA CYS A 320 25.35 -6.17 5.10
C CYS A 320 26.86 -6.44 5.15
N SER A 321 27.69 -5.68 4.42
CA SER A 321 29.16 -5.80 4.47
C SER A 321 29.78 -5.02 5.63
N LEU A 322 29.19 -3.90 6.04
CA LEU A 322 29.62 -3.05 7.16
C LEU A 322 28.99 -3.49 8.50
N THR A 323 27.83 -4.16 8.49
CA THR A 323 27.15 -4.75 9.66
C THR A 323 27.52 -6.20 9.90
N LYS A 324 28.48 -6.75 9.15
CA LYS A 324 29.25 -7.94 9.58
C LYS A 324 30.03 -7.71 10.87
N SER A 325 30.02 -6.50 11.42
CA SER A 325 30.51 -6.23 12.77
C SER A 325 29.64 -5.18 13.48
N THR A 326 28.43 -5.58 13.87
CA THR A 326 27.78 -4.98 15.04
C THR A 326 27.09 -6.09 15.82
N THR A 327 27.80 -6.54 16.85
CA THR A 327 27.29 -7.30 18.01
C THR A 327 25.90 -6.83 18.42
N THR A 328 24.87 -7.66 18.21
CA THR A 328 23.63 -7.57 19.00
C THR A 328 23.86 -8.29 20.32
N PRO A 329 23.63 -7.64 21.47
CA PRO A 329 24.01 -8.18 22.77
C PRO A 329 23.06 -9.31 23.14
N TYR A 330 23.60 -10.53 23.14
CA TYR A 330 23.10 -11.59 23.99
C TYR A 330 23.08 -11.05 25.43
N PHE A 331 21.90 -10.88 26.02
CA PHE A 331 21.83 -10.79 27.47
C PHE A 331 22.08 -12.21 27.99
N PHE A 332 23.34 -12.47 28.35
CA PHE A 332 23.74 -13.67 29.05
C PHE A 332 23.30 -13.55 30.52
N SER A 333 22.40 -14.41 30.95
CA SER A 333 22.58 -15.05 32.26
C SER A 333 23.29 -16.38 31.97
N ASP A 334 24.53 -16.50 32.42
CA ASP A 334 25.29 -17.76 32.45
C ASP A 334 25.49 -18.51 31.12
N GLU A 335 26.03 -17.84 30.08
CA GLU A 335 26.44 -18.44 28.78
C GLU A 335 25.32 -19.15 27.96
N ARG A 336 24.07 -19.11 28.42
CA ARG A 336 22.91 -19.72 27.76
C ARG A 336 22.08 -18.68 26.98
N PRO A 337 21.40 -19.09 25.90
CA PRO A 337 20.53 -18.18 25.16
C PRO A 337 19.30 -17.83 26.00
N ALA A 338 19.14 -16.55 26.38
CA ALA A 338 18.01 -16.09 27.19
C ALA A 338 16.71 -15.88 26.38
N ARG A 339 16.80 -15.76 25.04
CA ARG A 339 15.67 -15.43 24.15
C ARG A 339 15.84 -16.03 22.75
N LEU A 340 14.74 -16.20 22.04
CA LEU A 340 14.77 -16.60 20.63
C LEU A 340 15.53 -15.60 19.76
N PRO A 341 16.32 -16.07 18.77
CA PRO A 341 17.11 -15.23 17.88
C PRO A 341 16.27 -14.67 16.72
N ILE A 342 15.05 -14.18 17.01
CA ILE A 342 14.13 -13.60 16.03
C ILE A 342 13.62 -12.24 16.51
N ASN A 343 13.43 -11.32 15.57
CA ASN A 343 12.74 -10.07 15.84
C ASN A 343 11.24 -10.25 15.54
N VAL A 344 10.43 -10.37 16.60
CA VAL A 344 8.99 -10.61 16.45
C VAL A 344 8.26 -9.30 16.15
N ARG A 345 7.50 -9.28 15.06
CA ARG A 345 6.77 -8.07 14.62
C ARG A 345 5.56 -7.80 15.53
N PRO A 346 5.19 -6.51 15.73
CA PRO A 346 3.96 -6.16 16.40
C PRO A 346 2.74 -6.42 15.49
N VAL A 347 1.65 -6.89 16.08
CA VAL A 347 0.37 -7.17 15.44
C VAL A 347 -0.77 -6.76 16.36
N ALA A 348 -1.95 -6.53 15.80
CA ALA A 348 -3.16 -6.31 16.58
C ALA A 348 -3.91 -7.64 16.76
N LEU A 349 -4.37 -7.95 17.97
CA LEU A 349 -5.28 -9.07 18.25
C LEU A 349 -6.57 -8.52 18.86
N GLU A 350 -7.70 -8.82 18.24
CA GLU A 350 -9.01 -8.54 18.80
C GLU A 350 -9.43 -9.75 19.65
N VAL A 351 -9.74 -9.55 20.93
CA VAL A 351 -10.16 -10.62 21.83
C VAL A 351 -11.58 -11.06 21.46
N ILE A 352 -11.77 -12.37 21.31
CA ILE A 352 -13.07 -12.98 21.03
C ILE A 352 -13.63 -13.57 22.32
N ASP A 353 -14.91 -13.32 22.60
CA ASP A 353 -15.60 -13.94 23.73
C ASP A 353 -15.69 -15.46 23.55
N ALA A 354 -15.48 -16.18 24.64
CA ALA A 354 -15.66 -17.62 24.68
C ALA A 354 -17.13 -18.02 24.50
N GLU A 355 -18.10 -17.19 24.92
CA GLU A 355 -19.53 -17.47 24.72
C GLU A 355 -19.96 -17.34 23.25
N ASP A 356 -19.24 -16.55 22.44
CA ASP A 356 -19.50 -16.35 21.01
C ASP A 356 -18.75 -17.36 20.10
N SER A 357 -18.01 -18.31 20.69
CA SER A 357 -17.20 -19.29 19.96
C SER A 357 -17.49 -20.73 20.38
N ASP A 358 -17.88 -21.58 19.44
CA ASP A 358 -17.98 -23.04 19.65
C ASP A 358 -16.59 -23.73 19.82
N ARG A 359 -15.50 -22.97 19.86
CA ARG A 359 -14.11 -23.46 19.84
C ARG A 359 -13.41 -23.28 21.17
N TYR A 360 -12.38 -24.11 21.39
CA TYR A 360 -11.58 -24.10 22.63
C TYR A 360 -12.42 -24.34 23.90
N GLY A 361 -13.44 -25.19 23.79
CA GLY A 361 -14.26 -25.64 24.91
C GLY A 361 -13.44 -26.27 26.05
N MET A 362 -14.00 -26.30 27.26
CA MET A 362 -13.35 -26.89 28.44
C MET A 362 -12.92 -28.36 28.23
N HIS A 363 -13.62 -29.09 27.36
CA HIS A 363 -13.35 -30.50 27.04
C HIS A 363 -12.75 -30.71 25.64
N ASP A 364 -12.43 -29.63 24.90
CA ASP A 364 -11.96 -29.72 23.51
C ASP A 364 -10.42 -29.79 23.43
N ASP A 365 -9.89 -30.99 23.60
CA ASP A 365 -8.44 -31.19 23.55
C ASP A 365 -7.83 -30.89 22.17
N ASN A 366 -8.60 -31.04 21.09
CA ASN A 366 -8.09 -30.83 19.73
C ASN A 366 -7.85 -29.35 19.45
N ASP A 367 -8.83 -28.51 19.81
CA ASP A 367 -8.71 -27.07 19.62
C ASP A 367 -7.55 -26.52 20.47
N TRP A 368 -7.45 -26.92 21.74
CA TRP A 368 -6.34 -26.49 22.59
C TRP A 368 -4.97 -26.98 22.06
N THR A 369 -4.89 -28.20 21.53
CA THR A 369 -3.63 -28.69 20.94
C THR A 369 -3.27 -27.97 19.63
N SER A 370 -4.24 -27.36 18.93
CA SER A 370 -4.03 -26.81 17.58
C SER A 370 -3.08 -25.59 17.52
N VAL A 371 -2.89 -24.90 18.65
CA VAL A 371 -1.99 -23.74 18.78
C VAL A 371 -0.61 -24.13 19.28
N THR A 372 -0.44 -25.35 19.79
CA THR A 372 0.87 -25.90 20.17
C THR A 372 1.62 -26.37 18.89
N PRO A 373 2.88 -25.99 18.68
CA PRO A 373 3.64 -26.36 17.50
C PRO A 373 4.10 -27.81 17.57
N LEU A 374 4.55 -28.34 16.43
CA LEU A 374 5.37 -29.54 16.41
C LEU A 374 6.61 -29.33 17.29
N GLY A 375 6.98 -30.33 18.09
CA GLY A 375 8.01 -30.21 19.11
C GLY A 375 7.53 -29.61 20.44
N HIS A 376 6.22 -29.42 20.62
CA HIS A 376 5.57 -29.02 21.89
C HIS A 376 6.06 -27.69 22.50
N GLY A 377 6.62 -26.80 21.68
CA GLY A 377 7.11 -25.49 22.11
C GLY A 377 8.56 -25.48 22.60
N PHE A 378 9.29 -26.58 22.40
CA PHE A 378 10.73 -26.66 22.65
C PHE A 378 11.55 -26.27 21.41
N VAL A 379 12.76 -25.78 21.64
CA VAL A 379 13.75 -25.45 20.61
C VAL A 379 15.16 -25.83 21.05
N LYS A 380 16.04 -26.12 20.08
CA LYS A 380 17.48 -26.29 20.26
C LYS A 380 18.19 -25.08 19.66
N ILE A 381 18.95 -24.34 20.46
CA ILE A 381 19.58 -23.07 20.06
C ILE A 381 21.09 -23.15 20.27
N GLY A 382 21.86 -22.88 19.21
CA GLY A 382 23.32 -23.00 19.20
C GLY A 382 23.81 -24.43 18.96
N ASP A 383 25.09 -24.67 19.25
CA ASP A 383 25.76 -25.97 19.07
C ASP A 383 25.62 -26.89 20.29
N GLY A 384 24.79 -26.50 21.28
CA GLY A 384 24.57 -27.26 22.51
C GLY A 384 23.53 -28.37 22.35
N GLU A 385 23.57 -29.36 23.25
CA GLU A 385 22.60 -30.46 23.32
C GLU A 385 21.33 -30.12 24.12
N ASP A 386 21.28 -28.93 24.74
CA ASP A 386 20.19 -28.53 25.61
C ASP A 386 18.95 -28.10 24.82
N TYR A 387 17.79 -28.56 25.28
CA TYR A 387 16.49 -28.09 24.79
C TYR A 387 15.98 -26.96 25.68
N TYR A 388 15.34 -25.98 25.07
CA TYR A 388 14.75 -24.84 25.75
C TYR A 388 13.26 -24.76 25.46
N ALA A 389 12.45 -24.58 26.49
CA ALA A 389 11.04 -24.24 26.33
C ALA A 389 10.90 -22.74 26.00
N ILE A 390 10.03 -22.41 25.05
CA ILE A 390 9.65 -21.02 24.80
C ILE A 390 8.60 -20.63 25.83
N SER A 391 8.83 -19.55 26.58
CA SER A 391 7.97 -19.09 27.67
C SER A 391 6.47 -18.99 27.31
N MET A 392 6.14 -18.49 26.11
CA MET A 392 4.75 -18.46 25.63
C MET A 392 4.07 -19.84 25.66
N TYR A 393 4.77 -20.90 25.25
CA TYR A 393 4.23 -22.25 25.24
C TYR A 393 4.21 -22.88 26.64
N HIS A 394 5.11 -22.47 27.54
CA HIS A 394 5.04 -22.86 28.96
C HIS A 394 3.80 -22.25 29.65
N GLN A 395 3.48 -20.97 29.38
CA GLN A 395 2.22 -20.37 29.84
C GLN A 395 1.00 -21.14 29.32
N TYR A 396 1.04 -21.50 28.03
CA TYR A 396 -0.03 -22.28 27.40
C TYR A 396 -0.20 -23.68 28.02
N HIS A 397 0.91 -24.37 28.28
CA HIS A 397 0.98 -25.67 28.96
C HIS A 397 0.29 -25.60 30.32
N CYS A 398 0.70 -24.67 31.17
CA CYS A 398 0.12 -24.48 32.49
C CYS A 398 -1.39 -24.19 32.44
N LEU A 399 -1.85 -23.34 31.52
CA LEU A 399 -3.28 -23.07 31.34
C LEU A 399 -4.07 -24.32 30.90
N ASN A 400 -3.50 -25.11 29.99
CA ASN A 400 -4.12 -26.35 29.53
C ASN A 400 -4.19 -27.41 30.64
N ASP A 401 -3.19 -27.49 31.51
CA ASP A 401 -3.19 -28.38 32.68
C ASP A 401 -4.30 -28.00 33.69
N PHE A 402 -4.50 -26.70 33.94
CA PHE A 402 -5.63 -26.23 34.75
C PHE A 402 -6.98 -26.58 34.12
N ARG A 403 -7.14 -26.36 32.80
CA ARG A 403 -8.35 -26.76 32.09
C ARG A 403 -8.64 -28.23 32.29
N LYS A 404 -7.65 -29.11 32.08
CA LYS A 404 -7.80 -30.56 32.25
C LYS A 404 -8.13 -30.91 33.70
N MET A 405 -7.47 -30.29 34.69
CA MET A 405 -7.75 -30.49 36.11
C MET A 405 -9.19 -30.16 36.47
N LEU A 406 -9.66 -28.99 36.03
CA LEU A 406 -11.00 -28.50 36.37
C LEU A 406 -12.11 -29.21 35.59
N SER A 407 -11.78 -29.88 34.47
CA SER A 407 -12.72 -30.61 33.63
C SER A 407 -13.30 -31.88 34.26
N GLY A 408 -12.81 -32.30 35.43
CA GLY A 408 -13.37 -33.42 36.19
C GLY A 408 -13.06 -34.82 35.63
N ARG A 409 -12.07 -34.96 34.73
CA ARG A 409 -11.56 -36.27 34.28
C ARG A 409 -10.71 -36.92 35.39
N GLU A 410 -10.97 -38.19 35.71
CA GLU A 410 -10.22 -38.95 36.73
C GLU A 410 -8.72 -39.01 36.39
N ARG A 411 -7.86 -38.58 37.32
CA ARG A 411 -6.40 -38.70 37.22
C ARG A 411 -5.91 -39.91 38.03
N ASN A 412 -4.86 -40.56 37.55
CA ASN A 412 -4.21 -41.69 38.23
C ASN A 412 -3.67 -41.29 39.61
N ALA A 413 -3.96 -42.10 40.65
CA ALA A 413 -3.61 -41.80 42.04
C ALA A 413 -2.10 -41.65 42.33
N SER A 414 -1.23 -42.20 41.47
CA SER A 414 0.23 -42.16 41.61
C SER A 414 0.87 -40.82 41.17
N ARG A 415 0.08 -39.87 40.66
CA ARG A 415 0.56 -38.54 40.19
C ARG A 415 0.10 -37.37 41.05
N ILE A 416 -0.76 -37.59 42.05
CA ILE A 416 -1.44 -36.52 42.79
C ILE A 416 -0.48 -35.51 43.46
N GLU A 417 0.64 -35.97 44.04
CA GLU A 417 1.60 -35.09 44.71
C GLU A 417 2.52 -34.32 43.73
N HIS A 418 2.83 -34.93 42.58
CA HIS A 418 3.54 -34.23 41.49
C HIS A 418 2.61 -33.20 40.84
N ASP A 419 1.36 -33.58 40.57
CA ASP A 419 0.30 -32.71 40.04
C ASP A 419 0.01 -31.49 40.94
N GLN A 420 0.03 -31.66 42.27
CA GLN A 420 -0.18 -30.55 43.20
C GLN A 420 0.97 -29.55 43.21
N ARG A 421 2.22 -30.01 43.21
CA ARG A 421 3.40 -29.14 43.13
C ARG A 421 3.48 -28.44 41.78
N HIS A 422 3.21 -29.17 40.71
CA HIS A 422 3.14 -28.64 39.34
C HIS A 422 2.04 -27.58 39.19
N ALA A 423 0.88 -27.78 39.82
CA ALA A 423 -0.19 -26.78 39.85
C ALA A 423 0.19 -25.51 40.63
N ILE A 424 0.91 -25.63 41.75
CA ILE A 424 1.40 -24.46 42.49
C ILE A 424 2.40 -23.67 41.64
N HIS A 425 3.38 -24.36 41.05
CA HIS A 425 4.33 -23.77 40.11
C HIS A 425 3.62 -23.04 38.97
N CYS A 426 2.70 -23.72 38.28
CA CYS A 426 2.00 -23.15 37.14
C CYS A 426 1.19 -21.89 37.49
N LEU A 427 0.57 -21.82 38.68
CA LEU A 427 -0.10 -20.60 39.12
C LEU A 427 0.88 -19.46 39.42
N ALA A 428 1.96 -19.76 40.14
CA ALA A 428 2.98 -18.77 40.46
C ALA A 428 3.64 -18.23 39.18
N TYR A 429 3.92 -19.10 38.22
CA TYR A 429 4.47 -18.79 36.92
C TYR A 429 3.50 -17.92 36.08
N LEU A 430 2.24 -18.33 35.91
CA LEU A 430 1.25 -17.55 35.17
C LEU A 430 1.03 -16.16 35.77
N ARG A 431 0.99 -16.04 37.10
CA ARG A 431 0.90 -14.75 37.79
C ARG A 431 2.07 -13.85 37.40
N GLN A 432 3.29 -14.38 37.42
CA GLN A 432 4.49 -13.63 37.07
C GLN A 432 4.50 -13.24 35.60
N MET A 433 4.06 -14.12 34.69
CA MET A 433 3.99 -13.80 33.27
C MET A 433 2.95 -12.72 32.93
N ILE A 434 1.82 -12.69 33.64
CA ILE A 434 0.84 -11.61 33.55
C ILE A 434 1.47 -10.27 33.97
N LEU A 435 2.21 -10.24 35.09
CA LEU A 435 2.95 -9.05 35.52
C LEU A 435 4.03 -8.66 34.50
N CYS A 436 4.73 -9.64 33.95
CA CYS A 436 5.81 -9.39 33.01
C CYS A 436 5.30 -8.76 31.71
N SER A 437 4.15 -9.23 31.21
CA SER A 437 3.53 -8.69 29.99
C SER A 437 2.84 -7.34 30.23
N ALA A 438 2.36 -7.09 31.46
CA ALA A 438 1.59 -5.93 31.91
C ALA A 438 0.78 -5.26 30.80
N ASP A 439 -0.24 -5.97 30.31
CA ASP A 439 -1.13 -5.44 29.29
C ASP A 439 -2.00 -4.31 29.84
N ILE A 440 -1.77 -3.10 29.35
CA ILE A 440 -2.42 -1.88 29.81
C ILE A 440 -3.60 -1.46 28.94
N THR A 441 -4.05 -2.34 28.04
CA THR A 441 -5.24 -2.12 27.20
C THR A 441 -6.47 -1.84 28.07
N LEU A 442 -7.30 -0.89 27.65
CA LEU A 442 -8.52 -0.46 28.36
C LEU A 442 -9.74 -1.23 27.87
N GLU A 443 -10.39 -1.95 28.77
CA GLU A 443 -11.58 -2.73 28.50
C GLU A 443 -12.82 -2.06 29.11
N PRO A 444 -13.83 -1.70 28.31
CA PRO A 444 -15.07 -1.15 28.85
C PRO A 444 -15.73 -2.09 29.86
N ALA A 445 -15.94 -1.61 31.08
CA ALA A 445 -16.60 -2.38 32.12
C ALA A 445 -18.10 -2.04 32.21
N PHE A 446 -18.91 -3.03 32.54
CA PHE A 446 -20.35 -2.90 32.74
C PHE A 446 -20.77 -3.47 34.11
N THR A 447 -22.04 -3.31 34.47
CA THR A 447 -22.59 -3.91 35.69
C THR A 447 -23.33 -5.19 35.36
N ALA A 448 -22.79 -6.31 35.81
CA ALA A 448 -23.42 -7.61 35.75
C ALA A 448 -24.28 -7.84 37.00
N GLN A 449 -25.35 -8.63 36.86
CA GLN A 449 -26.10 -9.16 37.99
C GLN A 449 -25.77 -10.64 38.12
N ASN A 450 -25.20 -11.03 39.27
CA ASN A 450 -24.86 -12.40 39.58
C ASN A 450 -26.12 -13.25 39.80
N THR A 451 -25.94 -14.57 39.76
CA THR A 451 -26.98 -15.58 40.04
C THR A 451 -27.56 -15.47 41.46
N ASP A 452 -26.83 -14.87 42.41
CA ASP A 452 -27.27 -14.57 43.78
C ASP A 452 -27.98 -13.21 43.92
N GLY A 453 -28.22 -12.49 42.82
CA GLY A 453 -28.90 -11.20 42.78
C GLY A 453 -28.00 -9.98 43.04
N ARG A 454 -26.74 -10.16 43.43
CA ARG A 454 -25.78 -9.07 43.66
C ARG A 454 -25.35 -8.43 42.33
N LYS A 455 -25.17 -7.10 42.34
CA LYS A 455 -24.62 -6.36 41.20
C LYS A 455 -23.11 -6.22 41.34
N THR A 456 -22.36 -6.70 40.35
CA THR A 456 -20.90 -6.65 40.29
C THR A 456 -20.44 -5.88 39.06
N LYS A 457 -19.18 -5.44 39.06
CA LYS A 457 -18.55 -4.91 37.84
C LYS A 457 -17.90 -6.07 37.10
N ALA A 458 -18.06 -6.09 35.80
CA ALA A 458 -17.50 -7.11 34.92
C ALA A 458 -16.98 -6.47 33.64
N ALA A 459 -16.01 -7.14 33.02
CA ALA A 459 -15.50 -6.87 31.68
C ALA A 459 -15.33 -8.21 30.98
N TYR A 460 -15.74 -8.30 29.71
CA TYR A 460 -15.53 -9.51 28.90
C TYR A 460 -14.28 -9.40 28.02
N GLY A 461 -13.76 -8.18 27.77
CA GLY A 461 -12.66 -7.94 26.85
C GLY A 461 -13.00 -8.18 25.36
N ALA A 462 -14.16 -8.78 25.06
CA ALA A 462 -14.60 -9.06 23.69
C ALA A 462 -14.68 -7.81 22.82
N GLY A 463 -14.11 -7.90 21.60
CA GLY A 463 -14.06 -6.80 20.63
C GLY A 463 -13.04 -5.71 20.97
N VAL A 464 -12.26 -5.86 22.05
CA VAL A 464 -11.15 -4.96 22.38
C VAL A 464 -9.90 -5.41 21.62
N THR A 465 -9.20 -4.44 21.01
CA THR A 465 -7.98 -4.70 20.25
C THR A 465 -6.77 -4.45 21.13
N HIS A 466 -5.89 -5.45 21.20
CA HIS A 466 -4.66 -5.43 21.98
C HIS A 466 -3.45 -5.28 21.06
N GLN A 467 -2.41 -4.60 21.55
CA GLN A 467 -1.11 -4.55 20.89
C GLN A 467 -0.27 -5.76 21.28
N CYS A 468 -0.06 -6.66 20.31
CA CYS A 468 0.49 -7.99 20.53
C CYS A 468 1.78 -8.22 19.75
N ARG A 469 2.45 -9.33 20.08
CA ARG A 469 3.54 -9.91 19.29
C ARG A 469 2.99 -10.99 18.37
N ASP A 470 3.56 -11.10 17.18
CA ASP A 470 3.14 -12.11 16.21
C ASP A 470 3.60 -13.52 16.60
N TRP A 471 2.75 -14.22 17.34
CA TRP A 471 3.01 -15.59 17.78
C TRP A 471 3.09 -16.60 16.61
N VAL A 472 2.57 -16.28 15.42
CA VAL A 472 2.72 -17.14 14.23
C VAL A 472 4.19 -17.19 13.82
N GLN A 473 4.93 -16.09 13.94
CA GLN A 473 6.39 -16.10 13.70
C GLN A 473 7.14 -17.00 14.68
N ILE A 474 6.70 -17.03 15.94
CA ILE A 474 7.28 -17.91 16.97
C ILE A 474 6.97 -19.37 16.65
N ARG A 475 5.73 -19.66 16.24
CA ARG A 475 5.33 -20.99 15.78
C ARG A 475 6.14 -21.47 14.58
N ASP A 476 6.24 -20.66 13.53
CA ASP A 476 6.98 -21.00 12.32
C ASP A 476 8.46 -21.28 12.64
N PHE A 477 9.06 -20.47 13.52
CA PHE A 477 10.41 -20.70 14.01
C PHE A 477 10.53 -22.03 14.76
N ALA A 478 9.64 -22.28 15.74
CA ALA A 478 9.67 -23.49 16.55
C ALA A 478 9.48 -24.76 15.71
N GLU A 479 8.51 -24.77 14.79
CA GLU A 479 8.26 -25.92 13.90
C GLU A 479 9.43 -26.17 12.93
N SER A 480 10.05 -25.10 12.41
CA SER A 480 11.25 -25.20 11.57
C SER A 480 12.45 -25.72 12.35
N ASN A 481 12.67 -25.20 13.57
CA ASN A 481 13.72 -25.64 14.47
C ASN A 481 13.54 -27.13 14.80
N PHE A 482 12.31 -27.57 15.11
CA PHE A 482 11.99 -28.97 15.39
C PHE A 482 12.37 -29.92 14.25
N GLN A 483 12.29 -29.49 12.98
CA GLN A 483 12.69 -30.35 11.86
C GLN A 483 14.16 -30.80 11.93
N SER A 484 15.03 -30.02 12.59
CA SER A 484 16.46 -30.32 12.71
C SER A 484 16.78 -31.41 13.74
N TRP A 485 15.91 -31.64 14.72
CA TRP A 485 16.14 -32.59 15.82
C TRP A 485 14.97 -33.56 16.06
N LYS A 486 13.98 -33.62 15.15
CA LYS A 486 12.81 -34.51 15.24
C LYS A 486 13.17 -36.00 15.39
N ASP A 487 14.30 -36.42 14.85
CA ASP A 487 14.74 -37.82 14.87
C ASP A 487 15.45 -38.19 16.21
N GLU A 488 15.77 -37.20 17.04
CA GLU A 488 16.35 -37.37 18.40
C GLU A 488 15.27 -37.64 19.47
N THR A 489 13.98 -37.63 19.09
CA THR A 489 12.82 -37.61 20.02
C THR A 489 12.50 -38.93 20.72
N THR A 490 13.30 -39.98 20.54
CA THR A 490 13.13 -41.27 21.24
C THR A 490 13.46 -41.14 22.72
N GLY A 491 12.53 -40.60 23.51
CA GLY A 491 12.69 -40.41 24.96
C GLY A 491 12.07 -39.15 25.53
N PHE A 492 11.59 -38.21 24.71
CA PHE A 492 10.81 -37.07 25.20
C PHE A 492 9.49 -37.57 25.79
N ALA A 493 9.32 -37.40 27.09
CA ALA A 493 8.07 -37.69 27.77
C ALA A 493 7.03 -36.66 27.34
N ALA A 494 6.40 -36.88 26.18
CA ALA A 494 5.12 -36.27 25.84
C ALA A 494 4.03 -36.89 26.73
N SER A 495 4.07 -36.61 28.04
CA SER A 495 2.83 -36.52 28.79
C SER A 495 2.27 -35.15 28.42
N GLU A 496 1.27 -34.98 27.57
CA GLU A 496 -0.05 -35.58 27.64
C GLU A 496 -0.79 -35.46 26.29
N THR A 497 -0.26 -36.07 25.23
CA THR A 497 -1.12 -36.41 24.08
C THR A 497 -0.97 -37.88 23.82
N ASP A 498 -1.91 -38.65 24.37
CA ASP A 498 -2.16 -40.02 23.96
C ASP A 498 -2.14 -40.04 22.42
N ALA A 499 -1.28 -40.88 21.83
CA ALA A 499 -1.02 -40.95 20.39
C ALA A 499 -2.30 -41.24 19.55
N SER A 500 -3.43 -41.46 20.24
CA SER A 500 -4.78 -41.53 19.73
C SER A 500 -5.32 -40.18 19.20
N GLY A 501 -4.98 -39.03 19.80
CA GLY A 501 -5.50 -37.71 19.41
C GLY A 501 -4.93 -37.18 18.10
N VAL A 502 -3.62 -37.32 17.91
CA VAL A 502 -2.94 -36.97 16.64
C VAL A 502 -3.41 -37.88 15.51
N MET A 503 -3.62 -39.17 15.80
CA MET A 503 -4.20 -40.13 14.84
C MET A 503 -5.70 -39.90 14.58
N ALA A 504 -6.47 -39.38 15.54
CA ALA A 504 -7.86 -39.01 15.37
C ALA A 504 -8.01 -37.74 14.51
N SER A 505 -7.18 -36.72 14.74
CA SER A 505 -7.06 -35.55 13.88
C SER A 505 -6.65 -35.93 12.45
N LEU A 506 -5.69 -36.85 12.30
CA LEU A 506 -5.35 -37.42 10.99
C LEU A 506 -6.50 -38.24 10.39
N ARG A 507 -7.29 -38.99 11.16
CA ARG A 507 -8.45 -39.77 10.68
C ARG A 507 -9.63 -38.90 10.27
N GLU A 508 -9.95 -37.84 11.01
CA GLU A 508 -10.93 -36.80 10.66
C GLU A 508 -10.51 -36.07 9.38
N THR A 509 -9.23 -35.70 9.29
CA THR A 509 -8.64 -35.10 8.09
C THR A 509 -8.70 -36.09 6.91
N THR A 510 -8.46 -37.38 7.14
CA THR A 510 -8.55 -38.44 6.12
C THR A 510 -9.99 -38.74 5.70
N TRP A 511 -10.96 -38.64 6.61
CA TRP A 511 -12.39 -38.78 6.34
C TRP A 511 -12.94 -37.57 5.59
N PHE A 512 -12.56 -36.35 5.99
CA PHE A 512 -12.86 -35.12 5.28
C PHE A 512 -12.28 -35.17 3.86
N ILE A 513 -11.00 -35.55 3.70
CA ILE A 513 -10.36 -35.77 2.39
C ILE A 513 -11.06 -36.88 1.58
N LYS A 514 -11.50 -37.98 2.20
CA LYS A 514 -12.27 -39.04 1.51
C LYS A 514 -13.68 -38.58 1.12
N SER A 515 -14.34 -37.75 1.93
CA SER A 515 -15.67 -37.19 1.66
C SER A 515 -15.60 -36.15 0.52
N GLN A 516 -14.55 -35.33 0.51
CA GLN A 516 -14.25 -34.38 -0.57
C GLN A 516 -13.84 -35.12 -1.85
N LYS A 517 -13.04 -36.19 -1.78
CA LYS A 517 -12.77 -37.09 -2.92
C LYS A 517 -14.04 -37.71 -3.51
N ARG A 518 -15.02 -38.11 -2.67
CA ARG A 518 -16.32 -38.64 -3.13
C ARG A 518 -17.19 -37.56 -3.78
N ARG A 519 -17.18 -36.32 -3.26
CA ARG A 519 -17.86 -35.17 -3.88
C ARG A 519 -17.19 -34.71 -5.18
N MET A 520 -15.86 -34.73 -5.26
CA MET A 520 -15.09 -34.29 -6.45
C MET A 520 -15.07 -35.32 -7.58
N LYS A 521 -15.28 -36.62 -7.30
CA LYS A 521 -15.53 -37.64 -8.34
C LYS A 521 -16.81 -37.38 -9.14
N LYS A 522 -17.71 -36.51 -8.65
CA LYS A 522 -18.90 -36.06 -9.37
C LYS A 522 -18.59 -34.93 -10.39
N TYR A 523 -17.38 -34.36 -10.33
CA TYR A 523 -16.91 -33.24 -11.15
C TYR A 523 -15.65 -33.57 -11.98
N SER A 524 -15.27 -34.84 -12.11
CA SER A 524 -14.08 -35.25 -12.87
C SER A 524 -14.35 -35.19 -14.39
N GLY A 525 -14.34 -33.97 -14.93
CA GLY A 525 -14.24 -33.69 -16.36
C GLY A 525 -12.97 -32.93 -16.75
N PHE A 526 -12.20 -32.37 -15.81
CA PHE A 526 -10.97 -31.64 -16.14
C PHE A 526 -9.87 -31.98 -15.13
N GLY A 527 -8.81 -32.61 -15.64
CA GLY A 527 -7.56 -32.79 -14.90
C GLY A 527 -6.73 -31.52 -14.94
N LEU A 528 -6.03 -31.23 -13.82
CA LEU A 528 -4.71 -30.57 -13.72
C LEU A 528 -4.49 -29.97 -12.31
N ILE A 529 -4.51 -30.76 -11.22
CA ILE A 529 -3.88 -30.35 -9.94
C ILE A 529 -3.29 -31.58 -9.23
N SER A 530 -2.00 -31.51 -8.89
CA SER A 530 -1.26 -32.56 -8.17
C SER A 530 -1.75 -32.70 -6.70
N PRO A 531 -1.82 -33.90 -6.12
CA PRO A 531 -2.17 -34.11 -4.71
C PRO A 531 -1.27 -33.37 -3.72
N ALA A 532 0.00 -33.16 -4.05
CA ALA A 532 0.94 -32.41 -3.22
C ALA A 532 0.59 -30.92 -3.17
N LEU A 533 0.16 -30.33 -4.30
CA LEU A 533 -0.26 -28.94 -4.38
C LEU A 533 -1.56 -28.70 -3.58
N LEU A 534 -2.46 -29.68 -3.54
CA LEU A 534 -3.68 -29.62 -2.72
C LEU A 534 -3.43 -29.72 -1.21
N ILE A 535 -2.42 -30.49 -0.77
CA ILE A 535 -2.01 -30.55 0.64
C ILE A 535 -1.35 -29.23 1.05
N GLN A 536 -0.48 -28.69 0.19
CA GLN A 536 0.17 -27.41 0.41
C GLN A 536 -0.85 -26.26 0.51
N LEU A 537 -1.86 -26.24 -0.37
CA LEU A 537 -2.96 -25.27 -0.32
C LEU A 537 -3.86 -25.44 0.91
N ALA A 538 -4.03 -26.66 1.44
CA ALA A 538 -4.81 -26.91 2.65
C ALA A 538 -4.06 -26.49 3.93
N GLU A 539 -2.74 -26.70 3.99
CA GLU A 539 -1.89 -26.16 5.06
C GLU A 539 -1.81 -24.64 5.01
N GLU A 540 -1.77 -24.07 3.80
CA GLU A 540 -1.79 -22.63 3.57
C GLU A 540 -3.15 -22.02 3.93
N ALA A 541 -4.26 -22.72 3.68
CA ALA A 541 -5.59 -22.33 4.17
C ALA A 541 -5.71 -22.40 5.70
N LYS A 542 -5.08 -23.38 6.36
CA LYS A 542 -4.99 -23.43 7.84
C LYS A 542 -4.16 -22.27 8.40
N ARG A 543 -2.99 -21.98 7.82
CA ARG A 543 -2.16 -20.80 8.14
C ARG A 543 -2.94 -19.50 7.96
N ASN A 544 -3.73 -19.38 6.89
CA ASN A 544 -4.56 -18.21 6.59
C ASN A 544 -5.76 -18.06 7.54
N THR A 545 -6.31 -19.15 8.08
CA THR A 545 -7.40 -19.09 9.08
C THR A 545 -6.91 -18.57 10.43
N VAL A 546 -5.65 -18.84 10.79
CA VAL A 546 -4.99 -18.31 12.00
C VAL A 546 -4.51 -16.87 11.78
N SER A 547 -4.03 -16.54 10.57
CA SER A 547 -3.65 -15.17 10.19
C SER A 547 -4.83 -14.20 10.13
N LEU A 548 -6.08 -14.68 9.99
CA LEU A 548 -7.29 -13.85 9.93
C LEU A 548 -7.56 -13.07 11.24
N LEU A 549 -6.95 -13.48 12.36
CA LEU A 549 -7.07 -12.79 13.66
C LEU A 549 -5.98 -11.72 13.88
N LEU A 550 -4.90 -11.74 13.10
CA LEU A 550 -3.75 -10.84 13.26
C LEU A 550 -3.74 -9.81 12.14
N LYS A 551 -4.08 -8.57 12.47
CA LYS A 551 -4.00 -7.44 11.53
C LYS A 551 -2.63 -6.75 11.66
N LYS A 552 -2.07 -6.30 10.53
CA LYS A 552 -0.82 -5.53 10.51
C LYS A 552 -1.05 -4.23 11.29
N TYR A 553 -0.30 -4.03 12.38
CA TYR A 553 -0.45 -2.86 13.24
C TYR A 553 0.10 -1.60 12.53
N PRO A 554 -0.72 -0.59 12.22
CA PRO A 554 -0.20 0.71 11.79
C PRO A 554 0.42 1.41 12.99
N HIS A 555 1.69 1.82 12.91
CA HIS A 555 2.28 2.71 13.92
C HIS A 555 1.54 4.05 13.88
N THR A 556 0.61 4.26 14.80
CA THR A 556 0.07 5.59 15.12
C THR A 556 0.86 6.10 16.32
N ASP A 557 1.55 7.22 16.16
CA ASP A 557 2.07 7.96 17.30
C ASP A 557 0.86 8.43 18.12
N ASP A 558 0.58 7.76 19.25
CA ASP A 558 -0.49 8.12 20.16
C ASP A 558 -0.19 9.47 20.81
N VAL A 559 -0.66 10.54 20.16
CA VAL A 559 -0.62 11.88 20.72
C VAL A 559 -1.60 11.94 21.90
N VAL A 560 -1.05 11.92 23.11
CA VAL A 560 -1.78 12.21 24.35
C VAL A 560 -2.42 13.60 24.23
N GLY A 561 -3.71 13.66 23.86
CA GLY A 561 -4.42 14.94 23.73
C GLY A 561 -5.71 15.01 22.91
N GLN A 562 -6.14 13.94 22.21
CA GLN A 562 -7.34 14.02 21.34
C GLN A 562 -8.65 13.44 21.90
N TYR A 563 -8.61 12.64 22.97
CA TYR A 563 -9.81 12.00 23.53
C TYR A 563 -10.56 12.95 24.45
N SER A 564 -11.76 13.38 24.08
CA SER A 564 -12.47 14.47 24.77
C SER A 564 -13.77 14.04 25.45
N ALA A 565 -14.45 12.96 25.02
CA ALA A 565 -15.75 12.59 25.60
C ALA A 565 -15.76 11.27 26.40
N TYR A 566 -14.89 10.28 26.14
CA TYR A 566 -14.93 8.96 26.80
C TYR A 566 -16.25 8.20 26.59
N ARG A 567 -16.97 8.49 25.50
CA ARG A 567 -18.29 7.94 25.16
C ARG A 567 -18.22 6.96 23.99
N GLY A 568 -18.96 5.84 24.06
CA GLY A 568 -18.93 4.82 23.01
C GLY A 568 -17.51 4.29 22.77
N HIS A 569 -16.98 4.46 21.56
CA HIS A 569 -15.61 4.10 21.17
C HIS A 569 -14.59 5.26 21.27
N ASP A 570 -14.99 6.44 21.76
CA ASP A 570 -14.09 7.61 21.93
C ASP A 570 -13.33 7.52 23.26
N TYR A 571 -12.33 6.63 23.35
CA TYR A 571 -11.41 6.51 24.49
C TYR A 571 -10.06 5.96 23.98
N PRO A 572 -8.93 6.24 24.66
CA PRO A 572 -7.64 5.67 24.26
C PRO A 572 -7.66 4.14 24.36
N GLU A 573 -7.01 3.44 23.43
CA GLU A 573 -6.93 1.97 23.46
C GLU A 573 -6.14 1.48 24.69
N ASN A 574 -5.10 2.22 25.09
CA ASN A 574 -4.25 1.91 26.24
C ASN A 574 -4.43 2.91 27.39
N LEU A 575 -4.16 2.47 28.61
CA LEU A 575 -4.07 3.35 29.77
C LEU A 575 -2.95 4.38 29.53
N PRO A 576 -3.23 5.70 29.59
CA PRO A 576 -2.22 6.71 29.32
C PRO A 576 -1.20 6.77 30.47
N ILE A 577 -0.10 6.03 30.30
CA ILE A 577 1.06 6.03 31.18
C ILE A 577 2.23 6.65 30.41
N GLU A 578 2.89 7.64 31.01
CA GLU A 578 4.13 8.21 30.47
C GLU A 578 5.28 7.19 30.62
N ASP A 579 5.96 6.89 29.51
CA ASP A 579 7.16 6.03 29.42
C ASP A 579 7.05 4.66 30.12
N GLN A 580 6.41 3.70 29.45
CA GLN A 580 6.44 2.30 29.87
C GLN A 580 7.83 1.68 29.61
N LEU A 581 8.71 1.82 30.60
CA LEU A 581 10.07 1.28 30.55
C LEU A 581 10.05 -0.26 30.58
N ALA A 582 11.09 -0.85 30.00
CA ALA A 582 11.35 -2.27 30.14
C ALA A 582 12.06 -2.55 31.46
N VAL A 583 11.58 -3.53 32.21
CA VAL A 583 12.21 -4.04 33.44
C VAL A 583 12.65 -5.49 33.23
N ILE A 584 13.52 -5.98 34.10
CA ILE A 584 13.95 -7.39 34.09
C ILE A 584 13.34 -8.06 35.31
N MET A 585 12.75 -9.23 35.11
CA MET A 585 12.17 -10.05 36.18
C MET A 585 12.68 -11.47 36.02
N THR A 586 13.13 -12.07 37.11
CA THR A 586 13.51 -13.48 37.15
C THR A 586 12.39 -14.22 37.87
N ASP A 587 11.87 -15.28 37.28
CA ASP A 587 10.80 -16.07 37.86
C ASP A 587 11.27 -16.75 39.15
N GLU A 588 10.43 -16.67 40.17
CA GLU A 588 10.70 -17.26 41.47
C GLU A 588 9.52 -18.07 41.99
N GLU A 589 9.84 -19.15 42.70
CA GLU A 589 8.87 -19.91 43.49
C GLU A 589 8.58 -19.18 44.80
N THR A 590 7.31 -19.12 45.19
CA THR A 590 6.89 -18.38 46.38
C THR A 590 5.90 -19.16 47.23
N GLU A 591 5.98 -18.95 48.56
CA GLU A 591 4.99 -19.46 49.53
C GLU A 591 3.73 -18.58 49.57
N HIS A 592 3.80 -17.39 48.97
CA HIS A 592 2.68 -16.47 48.79
C HIS A 592 1.80 -16.91 47.61
N TYR A 593 0.51 -16.61 47.69
CA TYR A 593 -0.51 -16.97 46.71
C TYR A 593 -0.70 -18.50 46.55
N PRO A 594 -0.93 -19.28 47.62
CA PRO A 594 -1.02 -20.73 47.51
C PRO A 594 -2.31 -21.19 46.81
N PHE A 595 -2.25 -22.38 46.21
CA PHE A 595 -3.34 -23.01 45.45
C PHE A 595 -4.32 -23.79 46.36
N ILE A 596 -4.99 -23.07 47.26
CA ILE A 596 -5.90 -23.64 48.27
C ILE A 596 -7.32 -23.04 48.21
N GLY A 597 -7.62 -22.30 47.14
CA GLY A 597 -8.90 -21.66 46.89
C GLY A 597 -9.28 -20.62 47.95
N PHE A 598 -10.45 -20.76 48.58
CA PHE A 598 -10.98 -19.72 49.49
C PHE A 598 -10.03 -19.35 50.64
N ALA A 599 -9.22 -20.30 51.12
CA ALA A 599 -8.31 -20.08 52.23
C ALA A 599 -7.16 -19.10 51.90
N SER A 600 -6.86 -18.88 50.62
CA SER A 600 -5.85 -17.92 50.14
C SER A 600 -6.45 -16.73 49.40
N ASP A 601 -7.78 -16.60 49.37
CA ASP A 601 -8.45 -15.64 48.51
C ASP A 601 -8.10 -14.19 48.82
N SER A 602 -7.89 -13.84 50.10
CA SER A 602 -7.49 -12.47 50.49
C SER A 602 -6.17 -12.05 49.85
N GLU A 603 -5.24 -12.98 49.74
CA GLU A 603 -3.92 -12.74 49.14
C GLU A 603 -4.04 -12.64 47.62
N TRP A 604 -4.72 -13.58 46.96
CA TRP A 604 -5.01 -13.51 45.53
C TRP A 604 -5.80 -12.28 45.13
N PHE A 605 -6.74 -11.85 45.96
CA PHE A 605 -7.55 -10.67 45.74
C PHE A 605 -6.71 -9.37 45.84
N SER A 606 -5.61 -9.39 46.62
CA SER A 606 -4.70 -8.25 46.78
C SER A 606 -3.99 -7.84 45.49
N LEU A 607 -3.79 -8.80 44.57
CA LEU A 607 -3.23 -8.54 43.24
C LEU A 607 -4.06 -7.54 42.42
N ALA A 608 -5.34 -7.38 42.75
CA ALA A 608 -6.23 -6.42 42.10
C ALA A 608 -6.22 -5.01 42.74
N GLY A 609 -5.38 -4.75 43.75
CA GLY A 609 -5.33 -3.47 44.46
C GLY A 609 -6.59 -3.22 45.29
N ILE A 610 -6.77 -3.99 46.37
CA ILE A 610 -8.01 -4.08 47.17
C ILE A 610 -8.56 -2.74 47.63
N ASP A 611 -7.70 -1.82 48.07
CA ASP A 611 -8.14 -0.53 48.63
C ASP A 611 -8.43 0.53 47.53
N GLN A 612 -8.35 0.13 46.26
CA GLN A 612 -8.10 1.05 45.14
C GLN A 612 -8.94 0.74 43.88
N GLY A 613 -10.07 0.05 44.02
CA GLY A 613 -11.03 -0.15 42.94
C GLY A 613 -11.01 -1.51 42.24
N SER A 614 -10.24 -2.49 42.75
CA SER A 614 -10.27 -3.91 42.34
C SER A 614 -10.02 -4.14 40.84
N GLY A 615 -8.98 -3.51 40.29
CA GLY A 615 -8.62 -3.66 38.87
C GLY A 615 -9.46 -2.81 37.90
N TYR A 616 -10.31 -1.92 38.42
CA TYR A 616 -11.07 -0.96 37.63
C TYR A 616 -10.61 0.47 37.87
N LEU A 617 -10.67 1.30 36.82
CA LEU A 617 -10.44 2.73 36.90
C LEU A 617 -11.58 3.52 36.27
N ARG A 618 -11.57 4.84 36.50
CA ARG A 618 -12.59 5.77 35.99
C ARG A 618 -11.96 6.88 35.17
N LEU A 619 -12.38 6.98 33.91
CA LEU A 619 -11.85 7.98 32.98
C LEU A 619 -12.94 8.87 32.40
N GLY A 620 -12.52 10.06 31.99
CA GLY A 620 -13.37 11.06 31.36
C GLY A 620 -14.30 11.81 32.31
N PRO A 621 -15.02 12.82 31.79
CA PRO A 621 -15.91 13.66 32.58
C PRO A 621 -17.06 12.89 33.23
N ASP A 622 -17.52 11.80 32.59
CA ASP A 622 -18.63 10.98 33.05
C ASP A 622 -18.20 9.85 34.03
N ASN A 623 -16.93 9.81 34.46
CA ASN A 623 -16.36 8.78 35.35
C ASN A 623 -16.64 7.33 34.87
N ARG A 624 -16.53 7.11 33.54
CA ARG A 624 -16.79 5.82 32.91
C ARG A 624 -15.79 4.77 33.40
N ILE A 625 -16.27 3.57 33.67
CA ILE A 625 -15.48 2.49 34.27
C ILE A 625 -14.82 1.67 33.17
N PHE A 626 -13.52 1.42 33.33
CA PHE A 626 -12.74 0.52 32.50
C PHE A 626 -12.01 -0.49 33.40
N ALA A 627 -11.89 -1.73 32.95
CA ALA A 627 -10.91 -2.66 33.47
C ALA A 627 -9.61 -2.49 32.69
N VAL A 628 -8.46 -2.68 33.35
CA VAL A 628 -7.17 -2.81 32.66
C VAL A 628 -6.90 -4.29 32.43
N SER A 629 -6.51 -4.67 31.21
CA SER A 629 -6.38 -6.07 30.82
C SER A 629 -5.49 -6.90 31.76
N MET A 630 -4.35 -6.38 32.23
CA MET A 630 -3.50 -7.06 33.21
C MET A 630 -4.28 -7.48 34.48
N PHE A 631 -5.16 -6.62 34.98
CA PHE A 631 -5.94 -6.89 36.19
C PHE A 631 -7.12 -7.84 35.92
N HIS A 632 -7.69 -7.80 34.71
CA HIS A 632 -8.66 -8.79 34.27
C HIS A 632 -8.00 -10.18 34.14
N GLN A 633 -6.75 -10.27 33.65
CA GLN A 633 -5.97 -11.50 33.63
C GLN A 633 -5.73 -12.03 35.06
N MET A 634 -5.35 -11.15 36.00
CA MET A 634 -5.20 -11.53 37.41
C MET A 634 -6.52 -12.01 38.04
N HIS A 635 -7.64 -11.37 37.72
CA HIS A 635 -8.97 -11.84 38.12
C HIS A 635 -9.25 -13.25 37.61
N CYS A 636 -8.99 -13.51 36.33
CA CYS A 636 -9.17 -14.83 35.72
C CYS A 636 -8.32 -15.89 36.41
N LEU A 637 -7.06 -15.56 36.75
CA LEU A 637 -6.18 -16.46 37.47
C LEU A 637 -6.67 -16.75 38.90
N ARG A 638 -7.19 -15.74 39.60
CA ARG A 638 -7.88 -15.91 40.89
C ARG A 638 -9.12 -16.80 40.77
N MET A 639 -9.91 -16.69 39.70
CA MET A 639 -11.07 -17.57 39.49
C MET A 639 -10.66 -19.05 39.36
N ILE A 640 -9.53 -19.33 38.71
CA ILE A 640 -8.95 -20.69 38.63
C ILE A 640 -8.59 -21.21 40.03
N ASN A 641 -7.98 -20.40 40.89
CA ASN A 641 -7.73 -20.79 42.29
C ASN A 641 -9.03 -21.07 43.06
N LEU A 642 -10.03 -20.20 42.95
CA LEU A 642 -11.32 -20.35 43.63
C LEU A 642 -12.12 -21.57 43.13
N ALA A 643 -11.90 -22.02 41.90
CA ALA A 643 -12.56 -23.20 41.34
C ALA A 643 -12.24 -24.49 42.11
N ILE A 644 -11.05 -24.60 42.73
CA ILE A 644 -10.67 -25.77 43.53
C ILE A 644 -11.63 -25.97 44.72
N SER A 645 -11.92 -24.88 45.42
CA SER A 645 -12.86 -24.88 46.55
C SER A 645 -14.31 -24.84 46.09
N LYS A 646 -14.56 -25.01 44.78
CA LYS A 646 -15.89 -24.98 44.15
C LYS A 646 -16.67 -23.72 44.50
N ALA A 647 -15.98 -22.58 44.49
CA ALA A 647 -16.59 -21.29 44.75
C ALA A 647 -17.72 -21.00 43.75
N PRO A 648 -18.91 -20.54 44.20
CA PRO A 648 -20.04 -20.26 43.30
C PRO A 648 -19.73 -19.23 42.21
N ILE A 649 -18.81 -18.29 42.47
CA ILE A 649 -18.36 -17.27 41.52
C ILE A 649 -17.53 -17.86 40.37
N ALA A 650 -16.87 -19.00 40.59
CA ALA A 650 -16.11 -19.73 39.58
C ALA A 650 -17.01 -20.76 38.87
N SER A 651 -18.13 -20.29 38.32
CA SER A 651 -19.07 -21.15 37.58
C SER A 651 -18.43 -21.69 36.28
N PRO A 652 -18.92 -22.81 35.71
CA PRO A 652 -18.35 -23.35 34.47
C PRO A 652 -18.30 -22.36 33.29
N PRO A 653 -19.34 -21.53 33.02
CA PRO A 653 -19.25 -20.50 31.98
C PRO A 653 -18.17 -19.45 32.29
N HIS A 654 -18.06 -19.01 33.55
CA HIS A 654 -17.07 -18.03 33.96
C HIS A 654 -15.65 -18.59 33.85
N LEU A 655 -15.42 -19.85 34.21
CA LEU A 655 -14.14 -20.52 34.05
C LEU A 655 -13.77 -20.73 32.59
N HIS A 656 -14.75 -21.03 31.74
CA HIS A 656 -14.52 -21.13 30.30
C HIS A 656 -14.06 -19.80 29.70
N HIS A 657 -14.72 -18.69 30.07
CA HIS A 657 -14.28 -17.33 29.75
C HIS A 657 -12.85 -17.08 30.24
N CYS A 658 -12.58 -17.28 31.54
CA CYS A 658 -11.26 -17.01 32.14
C CYS A 658 -10.12 -17.77 31.45
N LEU A 659 -10.32 -19.06 31.16
CA LEU A 659 -9.32 -19.89 30.49
C LEU A 659 -9.05 -19.40 29.06
N ASN A 660 -10.09 -19.05 28.30
CA ASN A 660 -9.93 -18.56 26.93
C ASN A 660 -9.37 -17.14 26.85
N TYR A 661 -9.71 -16.29 27.80
CA TYR A 661 -9.16 -14.94 27.90
C TYR A 661 -7.65 -15.00 28.23
N LEU A 662 -7.25 -15.79 29.23
CA LEU A 662 -5.82 -16.01 29.54
C LEU A 662 -5.05 -16.66 28.39
N ARG A 663 -5.69 -17.59 27.66
CA ARG A 663 -5.12 -18.21 26.45
C ARG A 663 -4.79 -17.16 25.39
N GLN A 664 -5.74 -16.26 25.09
CA GLN A 664 -5.56 -15.19 24.10
C GLN A 664 -4.52 -14.18 24.58
N ALA A 665 -4.48 -13.87 25.89
CA ALA A 665 -3.48 -13.00 26.48
C ALA A 665 -2.05 -13.57 26.36
N ALA A 666 -1.86 -14.87 26.63
CA ALA A 666 -0.56 -15.52 26.46
C ALA A 666 -0.08 -15.49 24.99
N LEU A 667 -0.97 -15.73 24.04
CA LEU A 667 -0.67 -15.63 22.60
C LEU A 667 -0.40 -14.18 22.16
N CYS A 668 -1.09 -13.20 22.75
CA CYS A 668 -0.87 -11.79 22.47
C CYS A 668 0.49 -11.30 23.01
N GLY A 669 0.81 -11.63 24.27
CA GLY A 669 2.07 -11.26 24.90
C GLY A 669 3.28 -11.95 24.26
N ALA A 670 3.09 -13.20 23.81
CA ALA A 670 4.02 -14.03 23.05
C ALA A 670 5.47 -13.90 23.57
N ASP A 671 5.71 -14.30 24.82
CA ASP A 671 7.05 -14.16 25.40
C ASP A 671 8.04 -15.14 24.74
N ILE A 672 9.13 -14.56 24.25
CA ILE A 672 10.19 -15.24 23.51
C ILE A 672 11.39 -15.60 24.40
N SER A 673 11.27 -15.39 25.71
CA SER A 673 12.25 -15.86 26.69
C SER A 673 12.40 -17.38 26.60
N LEU A 674 13.64 -17.84 26.71
CA LEU A 674 14.00 -19.26 26.66
C LEU A 674 14.26 -19.77 28.07
N GLU A 675 13.62 -20.90 28.38
CA GLU A 675 13.68 -21.53 29.68
C GLU A 675 14.32 -22.91 29.53
N PRO A 676 15.19 -23.34 30.47
CA PRO A 676 15.73 -24.70 30.44
C PRO A 676 14.62 -25.75 30.35
N GLY A 677 14.80 -26.74 29.47
CA GLY A 677 13.78 -27.75 29.15
C GLY A 677 13.49 -28.78 30.25
N ASP A 678 14.08 -28.63 31.45
CA ASP A 678 13.91 -29.54 32.60
C ASP A 678 12.77 -29.11 33.55
N PHE A 679 11.95 -28.11 33.18
CA PHE A 679 10.95 -27.51 34.08
C PHE A 679 9.95 -28.51 34.67
N GLU A 680 9.54 -29.58 33.97
CA GLU A 680 8.62 -30.59 34.51
C GLU A 680 9.27 -31.55 35.53
N GLN A 681 10.60 -31.64 35.53
CA GLN A 681 11.40 -32.55 36.36
C GLN A 681 12.14 -31.83 37.49
N ARG A 682 11.98 -30.50 37.59
CA ARG A 682 12.73 -29.65 38.50
C ARG A 682 12.23 -29.78 39.94
N ASP A 683 13.16 -29.89 40.89
CA ASP A 683 12.85 -29.84 42.32
C ASP A 683 12.76 -28.38 42.78
N PHE A 684 11.57 -27.81 42.64
CA PHE A 684 11.24 -26.42 42.98
C PHE A 684 11.51 -26.04 44.44
N ASN A 685 11.71 -27.01 45.34
CA ASN A 685 12.12 -26.74 46.72
C ASN A 685 13.62 -26.43 46.87
N LYS A 686 14.46 -26.87 45.92
CA LYS A 686 15.93 -26.69 45.93
C LYS A 686 16.40 -25.62 44.94
N GLN A 687 15.68 -25.44 43.83
CA GLN A 687 15.99 -24.44 42.81
C GLN A 687 14.78 -23.54 42.61
N ARG A 688 14.70 -22.48 43.42
CA ARG A 688 13.56 -21.56 43.48
C ARG A 688 13.58 -20.43 42.44
N ILE A 689 14.60 -20.39 41.58
CA ILE A 689 14.82 -19.32 40.60
C ILE A 689 14.82 -19.91 39.19
N GLY A 690 13.99 -19.38 38.31
CA GLY A 690 13.82 -19.80 36.93
C GLY A 690 14.53 -18.88 35.92
N ALA A 691 13.91 -18.67 34.78
CA ALA A 691 14.48 -17.89 33.68
C ALA A 691 14.47 -16.38 33.98
N THR A 692 15.02 -15.58 33.07
CA THR A 692 15.01 -14.12 33.21
C THR A 692 14.30 -13.50 32.02
N HIS A 693 13.26 -12.75 32.31
CA HIS A 693 12.36 -12.14 31.34
C HIS A 693 12.58 -10.62 31.29
N LYS A 694 12.52 -10.07 30.07
CA LYS A 694 12.36 -8.63 29.84
C LYS A 694 10.87 -8.33 29.76
N CYS A 695 10.43 -7.56 30.74
CA CYS A 695 9.04 -7.27 31.06
C CYS A 695 8.71 -5.81 30.83
N LYS A 696 7.42 -5.48 30.81
CA LYS A 696 6.93 -4.10 30.94
C LYS A 696 6.88 -3.72 32.42
N ASP A 697 7.17 -2.47 32.76
CA ASP A 697 7.08 -1.99 34.14
C ASP A 697 5.63 -1.96 34.66
N TRP A 698 5.20 -3.04 35.34
CA TRP A 698 3.86 -3.16 35.90
C TRP A 698 3.61 -2.19 37.07
N SER A 699 4.67 -1.73 37.75
CA SER A 699 4.53 -0.81 38.89
C SER A 699 3.88 0.53 38.48
N LYS A 700 4.08 0.93 37.22
CA LYS A 700 3.43 2.09 36.62
C LYS A 700 1.93 1.90 36.44
N ALA A 701 1.48 0.69 36.09
CA ALA A 701 0.06 0.37 35.99
C ALA A 701 -0.60 0.46 37.37
N TYR A 702 -0.01 -0.18 38.39
CA TYR A 702 -0.48 -0.09 39.78
C TYR A 702 -0.56 1.36 40.27
N SER A 703 0.56 2.10 40.21
CA SER A 703 0.58 3.48 40.72
C SER A 703 -0.34 4.44 39.95
N THR A 704 -0.60 4.17 38.67
CA THR A 704 -1.55 4.98 37.87
C THR A 704 -2.99 4.72 38.29
N MET A 705 -3.34 3.45 38.51
CA MET A 705 -4.66 3.07 39.00
C MET A 705 -4.91 3.57 40.42
N GLU A 706 -3.92 3.48 41.29
CA GLU A 706 -3.90 4.08 42.62
C GLU A 706 -4.28 5.55 42.61
N ARG A 707 -3.55 6.34 41.81
CA ARG A 707 -3.81 7.78 41.66
C ARG A 707 -5.19 8.04 41.09
N ASN A 708 -5.65 7.23 40.14
CA ASN A 708 -6.98 7.37 39.55
C ASN A 708 -8.09 7.15 40.58
N PHE A 709 -8.01 6.06 41.35
CA PHE A 709 -8.99 5.73 42.38
C PHE A 709 -9.01 6.76 43.50
N ALA A 710 -7.84 7.18 43.99
CA ALA A 710 -7.75 8.19 45.04
C ALA A 710 -8.39 9.52 44.62
N LYS A 711 -8.15 9.97 43.37
CA LYS A 711 -8.81 11.17 42.81
C LYS A 711 -10.33 11.01 42.77
N TRP A 712 -10.82 9.84 42.37
CA TRP A 712 -12.25 9.57 42.35
C TRP A 712 -12.88 9.54 43.75
N GLU A 713 -12.26 8.88 44.73
CA GLU A 713 -12.75 8.87 46.11
C GLU A 713 -12.79 10.29 46.71
N GLN A 714 -11.76 11.10 46.46
CA GLN A 714 -11.76 12.52 46.85
C GLN A 714 -12.92 13.30 46.19
N SER A 715 -13.22 13.02 44.92
CA SER A 715 -14.33 13.68 44.21
C SER A 715 -15.71 13.40 44.81
N LYS A 716 -15.89 12.29 45.55
CA LYS A 716 -17.15 11.97 46.23
C LYS A 716 -17.38 12.77 47.51
N HIS A 717 -16.31 13.23 48.17
CA HIS A 717 -16.37 13.82 49.51
C HIS A 717 -16.41 15.36 49.52
N GLY A 718 -16.34 16.02 48.36
CA GLY A 718 -16.38 17.48 48.23
C GLY A 718 -15.14 18.18 48.83
N PRO A 719 -14.82 19.42 48.42
CA PRO A 719 -13.70 20.16 49.01
C PRO A 719 -14.11 20.67 50.40
N GLY A 720 -13.79 19.91 51.46
CA GLY A 720 -13.91 20.42 52.84
C GLY A 720 -14.24 19.46 53.98
N GLN A 721 -14.28 18.14 53.78
CA GLN A 721 -14.37 17.20 54.92
C GLN A 721 -13.07 16.40 55.04
N SER A 722 -12.20 16.84 55.95
CA SER A 722 -11.11 16.02 56.48
C SER A 722 -11.70 14.85 57.26
N SER A 723 -11.13 13.67 57.04
CA SER A 723 -11.32 12.49 57.87
C SER A 723 -10.76 12.73 59.27
N ASP A 724 -11.63 12.71 60.28
CA ASP A 724 -11.26 12.33 61.65
C ASP A 724 -11.25 10.81 61.80
#